data_AF-A0A656QLU1-F1
#
_entry.id   AF-A0A656QLU1-F1
#
_cell.length_a   1.000
_cell.length_b   1.000
_cell.length_c   1.000
_cell.angle_alpha   90.00
_cell.angle_beta   90.00
_cell.angle_gamma   90.00
#
_symmetry.space_group_name_H-M   'P 1'
#
loop_
_entity.id
_entity.type
_entity.pdbx_description
1 polymer ?
#
loop_
_entity_poly.entity_id
_entity_poly.type
_entity_poly.pdbx_seq_one_letter_code
_entity_poly.pdbx_strand_id
1 'polypeptide(L)'
;MRRFSLPMRSTPLAHALSLAFGVSCLVRVAPAVAGCDRTAPQSNQTATCDTRSPNPSNVSVIAVPGSVNVTINVLTGVELDIAGNGLFVRNTSTATNEGTLQITGDGSDAMTSQSATTGRNTLVNRGAIFTVGTNSEAMFNNAAAVTMRNEAGGTLTTSGASASAMNDFASPGGGTLVNDGAIATSGAGSHGMAARTSGDTLVNNGAITTTGASANGMFVAGTPGQNVVTNNGTIDVSGNNASGIVSQDATPGAITNTGSIVARGAGGAGVSLANAASVTNAAGASIVSQQAGGIVANRGGAIDNAGTVQGATGVTIANGAETIGNSGAIRGTSAEAIAATGKINVSIINSGTIAGGAGVAVRTDTGNDTFDMNGGVVTGQIRQGDGADTATMTGGQIDSIDQGDGRDTFSISGGRVLGTLANGDVVKITGGRLATVDLNVGNNVFDMSGGQVDGNVTAAQNDDTFTLSGGTIGGRVDLGSGTNSLAIAGGSIGQGVTTTFGVDTLIWSGGTIAGPVSLGAGNDSAVIRNLNDATLAATTSFDGGASSDSLTFDNVQASGLARFSNWETVSASNNTQLTFDAKGLTLGDAATGTGALNLDATSTIFAGGIGRTSIQPAIAGRLVALNNAGTIDLTNGGSSTSDAFVVNGNYTGNDGRLLVQSVLGADGAPSDRLVIAQGAGAGTTSIGVTNVGGIGGLTVNDGILVVQATNGATTSAGAFSLARPLEVGAYRYFLFKGGVSDGTADNWYLRSSVPPAPAVPVPVPVPVPTPTPTPTPAPVP
;
A
#
# COMPACT_ATOMS: atom_id res chain seq x y z
N MET A 1 -40.19 42.49 11.26
CA MET A 1 -40.33 42.59 9.79
C MET A 1 -39.74 41.32 9.19
N ARG A 2 -40.54 40.26 8.96
CA ARG A 2 -40.99 39.77 7.64
C ARG A 2 -39.85 39.83 6.59
N ARG A 3 -39.37 38.73 5.97
CA ARG A 3 -40.07 37.55 5.46
C ARG A 3 -39.18 36.28 5.51
N PHE A 4 -39.76 35.19 5.98
CA PHE A 4 -39.30 33.80 5.79
C PHE A 4 -39.75 33.32 4.39
N SER A 5 -38.85 32.68 3.66
CA SER A 5 -39.14 31.99 2.40
C SER A 5 -38.64 30.55 2.54
N LEU A 6 -39.57 29.61 2.72
CA LEU A 6 -39.31 28.17 2.64
C LEU A 6 -39.00 27.75 1.19
N PRO A 7 -38.06 26.82 0.96
CA PRO A 7 -38.13 25.92 -0.18
C PRO A 7 -38.64 24.55 0.27
N MET A 8 -39.58 24.04 -0.53
CA MET A 8 -40.28 22.77 -0.38
C MET A 8 -39.32 21.58 -0.35
N ARG A 9 -39.53 20.67 0.61
CA ARG A 9 -39.07 19.28 0.54
C ARG A 9 -39.93 18.55 -0.48
N SER A 10 -39.36 18.15 -1.61
CA SER A 10 -39.95 17.19 -2.54
C SER A 10 -39.36 15.80 -2.28
N THR A 11 -40.06 14.99 -1.50
CA THR A 11 -39.86 13.54 -1.39
C THR A 11 -40.53 12.86 -2.59
N PRO A 12 -39.85 12.05 -3.43
CA PRO A 12 -40.55 11.16 -4.34
C PRO A 12 -40.92 9.88 -3.58
N LEU A 13 -42.03 9.94 -2.85
CA LEU A 13 -42.71 8.79 -2.27
C LEU A 13 -43.72 8.30 -3.32
N ALA A 14 -43.21 7.71 -4.40
CA ALA A 14 -44.01 7.08 -5.45
C ALA A 14 -43.11 6.10 -6.22
N HIS A 15 -43.01 4.85 -5.77
CA HIS A 15 -42.63 3.65 -6.54
C HIS A 15 -42.77 2.42 -5.62
N ALA A 16 -43.98 2.16 -5.09
CA ALA A 16 -44.31 0.93 -4.38
C ALA A 16 -45.83 0.79 -4.21
N LEU A 17 -46.57 0.64 -5.31
CA LEU A 17 -47.88 -0.02 -5.32
C LEU A 17 -48.32 -0.25 -6.79
N SER A 18 -47.80 -1.30 -7.41
CA SER A 18 -48.34 -1.84 -8.66
C SER A 18 -48.28 -3.38 -8.62
N LEU A 19 -48.92 -3.94 -7.60
CA LEU A 19 -49.26 -5.36 -7.50
C LEU A 19 -50.71 -5.44 -7.01
N ALA A 20 -51.62 -5.05 -7.89
CA ALA A 20 -53.04 -5.30 -7.76
C ALA A 20 -53.61 -5.41 -9.18
N PHE A 21 -53.89 -6.65 -9.59
CA PHE A 21 -54.79 -7.04 -10.68
C PHE A 21 -55.00 -6.00 -11.79
N GLY A 22 -54.06 -5.95 -12.73
CA GLY A 22 -54.33 -5.43 -14.07
C GLY A 22 -55.14 -6.43 -14.87
N VAL A 23 -56.42 -6.61 -14.54
CA VAL A 23 -57.39 -7.16 -15.52
C VAL A 23 -57.57 -6.07 -16.57
N SER A 24 -56.68 -6.04 -17.54
CA SER A 24 -56.99 -5.41 -18.81
C SER A 24 -58.11 -6.24 -19.42
N CYS A 25 -59.31 -5.68 -19.44
CA CYS A 25 -60.47 -6.23 -20.13
C CYS A 25 -60.20 -6.16 -21.65
N LEU A 26 -59.27 -6.99 -22.13
CA LEU A 26 -59.23 -7.41 -23.52
C LEU A 26 -60.46 -8.30 -23.70
N VAL A 27 -61.29 -7.94 -24.67
CA VAL A 27 -62.33 -8.82 -25.20
C VAL A 27 -61.62 -10.12 -25.62
N ARG A 28 -61.60 -11.12 -24.73
CA ARG A 28 -61.20 -12.48 -25.07
C ARG A 28 -62.26 -12.98 -26.05
N VAL A 29 -61.93 -12.98 -27.33
CA VAL A 29 -62.58 -13.91 -28.25
C VAL A 29 -62.29 -15.29 -27.66
N ALA A 30 -63.32 -16.00 -27.21
CA ALA A 30 -63.14 -17.36 -26.72
C ALA A 30 -62.48 -18.16 -27.85
N PRO A 31 -61.32 -18.81 -27.61
CA PRO A 31 -60.68 -19.61 -28.64
C PRO A 31 -61.63 -20.69 -29.12
N ALA A 32 -61.59 -20.97 -30.42
CA ALA A 32 -62.39 -22.05 -30.98
C ALA A 32 -61.75 -23.37 -30.55
N VAL A 33 -62.56 -24.30 -30.02
CA VAL A 33 -62.06 -25.59 -29.58
C VAL A 33 -61.47 -26.34 -30.77
N ALA A 34 -60.34 -27.00 -30.59
CA ALA A 34 -59.55 -27.60 -31.67
C ALA A 34 -59.99 -29.02 -32.06
N GLY A 35 -59.65 -29.41 -33.29
CA GLY A 35 -59.60 -30.78 -33.78
C GLY A 35 -58.30 -31.01 -34.54
N CYS A 36 -57.66 -32.16 -34.35
CA CYS A 36 -56.42 -32.52 -35.08
C CYS A 36 -56.71 -33.54 -36.17
N ASP A 37 -56.21 -33.32 -37.38
CA ASP A 37 -56.43 -34.23 -38.51
C ASP A 37 -55.78 -35.61 -38.32
N ARG A 38 -54.75 -35.70 -37.45
CA ARG A 38 -54.08 -36.93 -37.03
C ARG A 38 -53.70 -36.84 -35.55
N THR A 39 -54.03 -37.88 -34.79
CA THR A 39 -53.57 -38.04 -33.39
C THR A 39 -52.37 -38.96 -33.26
N ALA A 40 -52.05 -39.77 -34.30
CA ALA A 40 -50.92 -40.68 -34.31
C ALA A 40 -50.14 -40.64 -35.64
N PRO A 41 -49.47 -39.53 -35.99
CA PRO A 41 -48.73 -39.40 -37.25
C PRO A 41 -47.55 -40.38 -37.36
N GLN A 42 -47.35 -40.95 -38.55
CA GLN A 42 -46.22 -41.80 -38.93
C GLN A 42 -45.11 -40.99 -39.62
N SER A 43 -43.99 -41.63 -39.98
CA SER A 43 -42.86 -40.95 -40.64
C SER A 43 -43.29 -40.13 -41.87
N ASN A 44 -42.72 -38.92 -42.01
CA ASN A 44 -43.04 -37.97 -43.08
C ASN A 44 -44.50 -37.47 -43.12
N GLN A 45 -45.26 -37.63 -42.02
CA GLN A 45 -46.62 -37.10 -41.93
C GLN A 45 -46.66 -35.79 -41.14
N THR A 46 -47.64 -34.97 -41.51
CA THR A 46 -48.01 -33.76 -40.76
C THR A 46 -49.34 -33.99 -40.04
N ALA A 47 -49.39 -33.64 -38.76
CA ALA A 47 -50.61 -33.47 -37.98
C ALA A 47 -50.88 -31.96 -37.84
N THR A 48 -52.07 -31.50 -38.24
CA THR A 48 -52.50 -30.10 -38.12
C THR A 48 -53.73 -30.04 -37.21
N CYS A 49 -53.63 -29.25 -36.15
CA CYS A 49 -54.71 -28.95 -35.23
C CYS A 49 -55.27 -27.56 -35.55
N ASP A 50 -56.54 -27.52 -35.93
CA ASP A 50 -57.24 -26.29 -36.29
C ASP A 50 -58.70 -26.31 -35.87
N THR A 51 -59.50 -25.38 -36.39
CA THR A 51 -60.92 -25.22 -36.04
C THR A 51 -61.86 -26.10 -36.86
N ARG A 52 -61.35 -26.96 -37.75
CA ARG A 52 -62.18 -27.89 -38.53
C ARG A 52 -62.53 -29.11 -37.68
N SER A 53 -63.81 -29.47 -37.69
CA SER A 53 -64.35 -30.66 -37.04
C SER A 53 -63.50 -31.92 -37.33
N PRO A 54 -63.27 -32.80 -36.33
CA PRO A 54 -63.97 -32.90 -35.04
C PRO A 54 -63.37 -32.06 -33.90
N ASN A 55 -64.17 -31.15 -33.34
CA ASN A 55 -63.86 -30.36 -32.14
C ASN A 55 -64.98 -30.57 -31.09
N PRO A 56 -64.69 -30.58 -29.78
CA PRO A 56 -63.37 -30.55 -29.13
C PRO A 56 -62.55 -31.83 -29.29
N SER A 57 -61.25 -31.70 -29.47
CA SER A 57 -60.26 -32.78 -29.26
C SER A 57 -59.61 -32.61 -27.90
N ASN A 58 -59.82 -33.59 -27.02
CA ASN A 58 -59.12 -33.76 -25.75
C ASN A 58 -58.02 -34.83 -25.84
N VAL A 59 -57.64 -35.20 -27.06
CA VAL A 59 -56.74 -36.32 -27.35
C VAL A 59 -55.36 -35.80 -27.67
N SER A 60 -54.35 -36.41 -27.05
CA SER A 60 -52.93 -36.20 -27.34
C SER A 60 -52.59 -36.43 -28.82
N VAL A 61 -51.63 -35.68 -29.35
CA VAL A 61 -51.05 -35.92 -30.68
C VAL A 61 -49.67 -36.55 -30.50
N ILE A 62 -49.60 -37.87 -30.66
CA ILE A 62 -48.42 -38.67 -30.34
C ILE A 62 -47.89 -39.36 -31.59
N ALA A 63 -46.74 -38.92 -32.10
CA ALA A 63 -46.07 -39.55 -33.23
C ALA A 63 -45.78 -41.04 -32.97
N VAL A 64 -46.01 -41.93 -33.93
CA VAL A 64 -45.83 -43.38 -33.71
C VAL A 64 -44.37 -43.69 -33.31
N PRO A 65 -44.10 -44.60 -32.35
CA PRO A 65 -42.73 -45.00 -32.01
C PRO A 65 -41.91 -45.41 -33.24
N GLY A 66 -40.65 -44.94 -33.33
CA GLY A 66 -39.77 -45.17 -34.47
C GLY A 66 -40.02 -44.28 -35.69
N SER A 67 -41.05 -43.42 -35.66
CA SER A 67 -41.24 -42.42 -36.72
C SER A 67 -40.10 -41.41 -36.78
N VAL A 68 -39.87 -40.89 -37.99
CA VAL A 68 -38.90 -39.83 -38.31
C VAL A 68 -39.56 -38.75 -39.16
N ASN A 69 -39.10 -37.51 -39.09
CA ASN A 69 -39.60 -36.41 -39.93
C ASN A 69 -41.13 -36.20 -39.82
N VAL A 70 -41.66 -36.28 -38.61
CA VAL A 70 -43.04 -35.92 -38.28
C VAL A 70 -43.13 -34.41 -38.05
N THR A 71 -44.20 -33.79 -38.51
CA THR A 71 -44.52 -32.39 -38.18
C THR A 71 -45.85 -32.31 -37.44
N ILE A 72 -45.91 -31.63 -36.30
CA ILE A 72 -47.16 -31.32 -35.59
C ILE A 72 -47.33 -29.80 -35.55
N ASN A 73 -48.45 -29.28 -36.05
CA ASN A 73 -48.74 -27.85 -36.07
C ASN A 73 -50.07 -27.55 -35.36
N VAL A 74 -50.05 -26.71 -34.33
CA VAL A 74 -51.25 -26.15 -33.70
C VAL A 74 -51.38 -24.71 -34.16
N LEU A 75 -52.47 -24.40 -34.87
CA LEU A 75 -52.64 -23.09 -35.51
C LEU A 75 -53.16 -22.01 -34.54
N THR A 76 -53.03 -20.75 -34.92
CA THR A 76 -53.52 -19.61 -34.13
C THR A 76 -55.04 -19.65 -33.89
N GLY A 77 -55.46 -19.24 -32.68
CA GLY A 77 -56.88 -19.11 -32.31
C GLY A 77 -57.56 -20.42 -31.89
N VAL A 78 -56.76 -21.48 -31.76
CA VAL A 78 -57.16 -22.86 -31.46
C VAL A 78 -56.76 -23.22 -30.04
N GLU A 79 -57.61 -23.94 -29.31
CA GLU A 79 -57.30 -24.43 -27.95
C GLU A 79 -57.39 -25.96 -27.85
N LEU A 80 -56.34 -26.58 -27.34
CA LEU A 80 -56.28 -28.00 -26.97
C LEU A 80 -56.25 -28.12 -25.44
N ASP A 81 -57.30 -28.70 -24.87
CA ASP A 81 -57.39 -29.01 -23.43
C ASP A 81 -57.27 -30.52 -23.22
N ILE A 82 -56.13 -30.95 -22.67
CA ILE A 82 -55.70 -32.35 -22.62
C ILE A 82 -55.35 -32.72 -21.17
N ALA A 83 -55.95 -33.81 -20.69
CA ALA A 83 -55.54 -34.47 -19.46
C ALA A 83 -54.51 -35.55 -19.80
N GLY A 84 -53.22 -35.25 -19.62
CA GLY A 84 -52.10 -36.07 -20.10
C GLY A 84 -51.17 -35.33 -21.06
N ASN A 85 -50.20 -36.04 -21.63
CA ASN A 85 -49.23 -35.43 -22.57
C ASN A 85 -49.92 -34.81 -23.79
N GLY A 86 -49.49 -33.62 -24.20
CA GLY A 86 -50.04 -32.89 -25.33
C GLY A 86 -49.52 -33.38 -26.68
N LEU A 87 -48.45 -32.73 -27.16
CA LEU A 87 -47.80 -32.98 -28.44
C LEU A 87 -46.52 -33.78 -28.23
N PHE A 88 -46.36 -34.89 -28.92
CA PHE A 88 -45.20 -35.77 -28.73
C PHE A 88 -44.55 -36.13 -30.07
N VAL A 89 -43.29 -35.73 -30.26
CA VAL A 89 -42.50 -35.96 -31.49
C VAL A 89 -41.28 -36.86 -31.26
N ARG A 90 -40.83 -37.51 -32.34
CA ARG A 90 -39.75 -38.52 -32.30
C ARG A 90 -38.73 -38.41 -33.43
N ASN A 91 -37.47 -38.72 -33.16
CA ASN A 91 -36.36 -38.86 -34.12
C ASN A 91 -36.35 -37.86 -35.32
N THR A 92 -35.76 -36.67 -35.17
CA THR A 92 -35.70 -35.65 -36.25
C THR A 92 -37.10 -35.18 -36.68
N SER A 93 -37.89 -34.73 -35.73
CA SER A 93 -39.27 -34.26 -35.95
C SER A 93 -39.51 -32.89 -35.31
N THR A 94 -40.58 -32.22 -35.74
CA THR A 94 -40.90 -30.85 -35.32
C THR A 94 -42.30 -30.75 -34.76
N ALA A 95 -42.46 -30.06 -33.63
CA ALA A 95 -43.76 -29.61 -33.13
C ALA A 95 -43.77 -28.09 -32.99
N THR A 96 -44.82 -27.44 -33.51
CA THR A 96 -45.02 -25.99 -33.43
C THR A 96 -46.38 -25.68 -32.83
N ASN A 97 -46.42 -24.85 -31.79
CA ASN A 97 -47.64 -24.31 -31.21
C ASN A 97 -47.80 -22.82 -31.50
N GLU A 98 -48.86 -22.43 -32.20
CA GLU A 98 -49.29 -21.04 -32.40
C GLU A 98 -50.63 -20.74 -31.71
N GLY A 99 -51.26 -21.74 -31.09
CA GLY A 99 -52.53 -21.66 -30.37
C GLY A 99 -52.35 -21.72 -28.84
N THR A 100 -53.35 -22.24 -28.15
CA THR A 100 -53.34 -22.46 -26.69
C THR A 100 -53.28 -23.96 -26.40
N LEU A 101 -52.28 -24.40 -25.64
CA LEU A 101 -52.23 -25.73 -25.03
C LEU A 101 -52.57 -25.61 -23.54
N GLN A 102 -53.57 -26.33 -23.09
CA GLN A 102 -53.93 -26.45 -21.67
C GLN A 102 -53.78 -27.91 -21.26
N ILE A 103 -52.84 -28.17 -20.37
CA ILE A 103 -52.42 -29.51 -19.99
C ILE A 103 -52.62 -29.68 -18.49
N THR A 104 -53.29 -30.78 -18.12
CA THR A 104 -53.50 -31.13 -16.72
C THR A 104 -53.11 -32.57 -16.44
N GLY A 105 -52.61 -32.82 -15.22
CA GLY A 105 -52.23 -34.15 -14.74
C GLY A 105 -50.77 -34.21 -14.32
N ASP A 106 -50.47 -35.05 -13.33
CA ASP A 106 -49.09 -35.27 -12.89
C ASP A 106 -48.29 -36.04 -13.96
N GLY A 107 -47.01 -35.69 -14.15
CA GLY A 107 -46.16 -36.30 -15.17
C GLY A 107 -46.58 -36.01 -16.61
N SER A 108 -47.30 -34.91 -16.85
CA SER A 108 -47.92 -34.60 -18.15
C SER A 108 -47.32 -33.35 -18.77
N ASP A 109 -46.71 -33.50 -19.95
CA ASP A 109 -46.00 -32.42 -20.63
C ASP A 109 -46.78 -31.88 -21.84
N ALA A 110 -46.68 -30.58 -22.14
CA ALA A 110 -47.39 -30.01 -23.27
C ALA A 110 -46.74 -30.31 -24.63
N MET A 111 -45.41 -30.19 -24.71
CA MET A 111 -44.63 -30.55 -25.90
C MET A 111 -43.47 -31.43 -25.49
N THR A 112 -43.45 -32.68 -25.97
CA THR A 112 -42.44 -33.68 -25.63
C THR A 112 -41.63 -34.08 -26.86
N SER A 113 -40.31 -34.14 -26.68
CA SER A 113 -39.37 -34.74 -27.61
C SER A 113 -38.80 -36.03 -27.03
N GLN A 114 -38.77 -37.11 -27.83
CA GLN A 114 -38.07 -38.35 -27.49
C GLN A 114 -37.28 -38.86 -28.68
N SER A 115 -36.12 -39.47 -28.46
CA SER A 115 -35.40 -40.14 -29.53
C SER A 115 -34.63 -41.34 -28.99
N ALA A 116 -34.77 -42.48 -29.66
CA ALA A 116 -33.94 -43.67 -29.39
C ALA A 116 -32.61 -43.64 -30.17
N THR A 117 -32.42 -42.62 -31.03
CA THR A 117 -31.27 -42.44 -31.94
C THR A 117 -30.74 -41.00 -31.85
N THR A 118 -29.66 -40.65 -32.57
CA THR A 118 -29.04 -39.30 -32.61
C THR A 118 -29.87 -38.21 -33.32
N GLY A 119 -31.19 -38.39 -33.49
CA GLY A 119 -32.06 -37.45 -34.18
C GLY A 119 -32.28 -36.13 -33.40
N ARG A 120 -32.22 -34.99 -34.11
CA ARG A 120 -32.44 -33.64 -33.56
C ARG A 120 -33.89 -33.20 -33.72
N ASN A 121 -34.68 -33.28 -32.64
CA ASN A 121 -36.05 -32.78 -32.66
C ASN A 121 -36.10 -31.27 -32.44
N THR A 122 -37.18 -30.63 -32.87
CA THR A 122 -37.41 -29.20 -32.69
C THR A 122 -38.80 -28.95 -32.11
N LEU A 123 -38.87 -28.28 -30.96
CA LEU A 123 -40.10 -27.85 -30.31
C LEU A 123 -40.14 -26.32 -30.34
N VAL A 124 -41.21 -25.74 -30.89
CA VAL A 124 -41.37 -24.29 -31.02
C VAL A 124 -42.72 -23.84 -30.45
N ASN A 125 -42.69 -22.88 -29.54
CA ASN A 125 -43.88 -22.19 -29.05
C ASN A 125 -43.91 -20.73 -29.53
N ARG A 126 -45.01 -20.34 -30.16
CA ARG A 126 -45.40 -18.96 -30.53
C ARG A 126 -46.71 -18.54 -29.88
N GLY A 127 -47.46 -19.50 -29.33
CA GLY A 127 -48.74 -19.29 -28.65
C GLY A 127 -48.62 -19.37 -27.13
N ALA A 128 -49.67 -19.84 -26.47
CA ALA A 128 -49.74 -20.00 -25.02
C ALA A 128 -49.72 -21.48 -24.61
N ILE A 129 -48.95 -21.80 -23.58
CA ILE A 129 -48.94 -23.13 -22.94
C ILE A 129 -49.21 -22.95 -21.45
N PHE A 130 -50.19 -23.68 -20.93
CA PHE A 130 -50.55 -23.75 -19.52
C PHE A 130 -50.47 -25.22 -19.07
N THR A 131 -49.51 -25.56 -18.22
CA THR A 131 -49.35 -26.91 -17.68
C THR A 131 -49.57 -26.90 -16.18
N VAL A 132 -50.47 -27.75 -15.68
CA VAL A 132 -50.76 -27.90 -14.25
C VAL A 132 -50.60 -29.35 -13.81
N GLY A 133 -49.67 -29.61 -12.90
CA GLY A 133 -49.36 -30.94 -12.41
C GLY A 133 -47.97 -31.01 -11.76
N THR A 134 -47.76 -32.00 -10.91
CA THR A 134 -46.43 -32.31 -10.37
C THR A 134 -45.57 -32.93 -11.47
N ASN A 135 -44.29 -32.57 -11.58
CA ASN A 135 -43.38 -33.07 -12.61
C ASN A 135 -43.98 -32.94 -14.02
N SER A 136 -44.56 -31.77 -14.33
CA SER A 136 -45.31 -31.54 -15.57
C SER A 136 -44.78 -30.31 -16.26
N GLU A 137 -44.18 -30.48 -17.43
CA GLU A 137 -43.43 -29.44 -18.11
C GLU A 137 -44.19 -28.81 -19.30
N ALA A 138 -43.84 -27.58 -19.67
CA ALA A 138 -44.39 -26.99 -20.89
C ALA A 138 -43.67 -27.57 -22.12
N MET A 139 -42.35 -27.67 -22.07
CA MET A 139 -41.52 -28.25 -23.12
C MET A 139 -40.51 -29.20 -22.47
N PHE A 140 -40.63 -30.49 -22.75
CA PHE A 140 -39.80 -31.55 -22.19
C PHE A 140 -39.01 -32.26 -23.28
N ASN A 141 -37.74 -32.53 -23.01
CA ASN A 141 -36.88 -33.30 -23.90
C ASN A 141 -36.25 -34.51 -23.22
N ASN A 142 -36.41 -35.65 -23.88
CA ASN A 142 -35.72 -36.91 -23.60
C ASN A 142 -35.07 -37.47 -24.90
N ALA A 143 -34.46 -36.58 -25.70
CA ALA A 143 -33.73 -36.91 -26.93
C ALA A 143 -32.33 -36.26 -26.94
N ALA A 144 -31.41 -36.75 -27.77
CA ALA A 144 -30.14 -36.07 -28.00
C ALA A 144 -30.34 -34.73 -28.75
N ALA A 145 -29.60 -33.68 -28.38
CA ALA A 145 -29.46 -32.44 -29.14
C ALA A 145 -30.77 -31.82 -29.66
N VAL A 146 -31.73 -31.59 -28.75
CA VAL A 146 -32.99 -30.93 -29.06
C VAL A 146 -32.81 -29.43 -29.35
N THR A 147 -33.71 -28.85 -30.12
CA THR A 147 -33.95 -27.40 -30.10
C THR A 147 -35.31 -27.12 -29.48
N MET A 148 -35.33 -26.45 -28.33
CA MET A 148 -36.56 -25.97 -27.69
C MET A 148 -36.57 -24.45 -27.74
N ARG A 149 -37.62 -23.85 -28.30
CA ARG A 149 -37.69 -22.41 -28.50
C ARG A 149 -39.07 -21.84 -28.13
N ASN A 150 -39.10 -20.95 -27.15
CA ASN A 150 -40.24 -20.07 -26.91
C ASN A 150 -39.97 -18.74 -27.60
N GLU A 151 -40.66 -18.47 -28.71
CA GLU A 151 -40.44 -17.27 -29.52
C GLU A 151 -41.06 -16.02 -28.90
N ALA A 152 -40.69 -14.86 -29.42
CA ALA A 152 -41.25 -13.58 -28.99
C ALA A 152 -42.79 -13.61 -29.10
N GLY A 153 -43.47 -13.22 -28.01
CA GLY A 153 -44.94 -13.29 -27.89
C GLY A 153 -45.48 -14.63 -27.37
N GLY A 154 -44.66 -15.69 -27.36
CA GLY A 154 -45.01 -16.98 -26.76
C GLY A 154 -44.96 -16.94 -25.23
N THR A 155 -45.90 -17.64 -24.58
CA THR A 155 -45.98 -17.74 -23.12
C THR A 155 -45.98 -19.18 -22.66
N LEU A 156 -45.08 -19.53 -21.74
CA LEU A 156 -45.07 -20.82 -21.04
C LEU A 156 -45.42 -20.59 -19.57
N THR A 157 -46.50 -21.21 -19.09
CA THR A 157 -46.93 -21.13 -17.69
C THR A 157 -47.05 -22.52 -17.09
N THR A 158 -46.31 -22.80 -16.01
CA THR A 158 -46.37 -24.09 -15.30
C THR A 158 -46.73 -23.91 -13.83
N SER A 159 -47.53 -24.83 -13.28
CA SER A 159 -47.93 -24.84 -11.87
C SER A 159 -47.93 -26.24 -11.29
N GLY A 160 -47.08 -26.47 -10.29
CA GLY A 160 -46.94 -27.74 -9.58
C GLY A 160 -45.51 -27.94 -9.08
N ALA A 161 -45.32 -28.87 -8.15
CA ALA A 161 -43.97 -29.19 -7.69
C ALA A 161 -43.13 -29.79 -8.84
N SER A 162 -41.87 -29.39 -8.95
CA SER A 162 -40.94 -29.80 -10.02
C SER A 162 -41.40 -29.50 -11.46
N ALA A 163 -42.42 -28.67 -11.65
CA ALA A 163 -43.01 -28.37 -12.96
C ALA A 163 -42.21 -27.29 -13.70
N SER A 164 -41.16 -27.69 -14.42
CA SER A 164 -40.28 -26.74 -15.13
C SER A 164 -40.89 -26.28 -16.47
N ALA A 165 -40.60 -25.07 -16.95
CA ALA A 165 -41.17 -24.65 -18.23
C ALA A 165 -40.45 -25.32 -19.41
N MET A 166 -39.12 -25.20 -19.48
CA MET A 166 -38.30 -25.89 -20.48
C MET A 166 -37.32 -26.81 -19.76
N ASN A 167 -37.33 -28.11 -20.07
CA ASN A 167 -36.54 -29.10 -19.34
C ASN A 167 -35.86 -30.10 -20.29
N ASP A 168 -34.53 -30.09 -20.31
CA ASP A 168 -33.71 -31.07 -21.04
C ASP A 168 -33.14 -32.13 -20.09
N PHE A 169 -33.49 -33.39 -20.33
CA PHE A 169 -33.24 -34.49 -19.40
C PHE A 169 -32.37 -35.63 -19.96
N ALA A 170 -32.18 -35.75 -21.28
CA ALA A 170 -31.58 -36.96 -21.89
C ALA A 170 -30.12 -36.88 -22.35
N SER A 171 -29.33 -37.88 -21.95
CA SER A 171 -27.98 -38.14 -22.46
C SER A 171 -28.00 -38.61 -23.93
N PRO A 172 -27.10 -38.14 -24.82
CA PRO A 172 -25.80 -37.50 -24.56
C PRO A 172 -25.80 -35.97 -24.36
N GLY A 173 -26.96 -35.30 -24.29
CA GLY A 173 -27.07 -33.83 -24.19
C GLY A 173 -26.88 -33.10 -25.52
N GLY A 174 -26.39 -31.87 -25.48
CA GLY A 174 -26.15 -31.01 -26.64
C GLY A 174 -27.39 -30.20 -27.08
N GLY A 175 -28.37 -30.06 -26.21
CA GLY A 175 -29.61 -29.34 -26.45
C GLY A 175 -29.42 -27.82 -26.51
N THR A 176 -30.34 -27.14 -27.19
CA THR A 176 -30.39 -25.68 -27.25
C THR A 176 -31.78 -25.22 -26.83
N LEU A 177 -31.85 -24.52 -25.70
CA LEU A 177 -33.07 -23.99 -25.11
C LEU A 177 -33.03 -22.47 -25.21
N VAL A 178 -34.00 -21.87 -25.90
CA VAL A 178 -34.07 -20.42 -26.10
C VAL A 178 -35.42 -19.87 -25.68
N ASN A 179 -35.43 -18.87 -24.81
CA ASN A 179 -36.61 -18.10 -24.45
C ASN A 179 -36.49 -16.65 -24.94
N ASP A 180 -37.27 -16.29 -25.96
CA ASP A 180 -37.49 -14.90 -26.41
C ASP A 180 -38.83 -14.33 -25.91
N GLY A 181 -39.70 -15.19 -25.36
CA GLY A 181 -41.03 -14.84 -24.85
C GLY A 181 -41.09 -14.69 -23.32
N ALA A 182 -42.21 -15.09 -22.73
CA ALA A 182 -42.41 -15.07 -21.28
C ALA A 182 -42.54 -16.48 -20.70
N ILE A 183 -41.82 -16.74 -19.61
CA ILE A 183 -41.91 -17.96 -18.81
C ILE A 183 -42.37 -17.59 -17.40
N ALA A 184 -43.39 -18.27 -16.90
CA ALA A 184 -43.85 -18.15 -15.52
C ALA A 184 -44.01 -19.55 -14.90
N THR A 185 -43.26 -19.84 -13.84
CA THR A 185 -43.39 -21.13 -13.12
C THR A 185 -43.78 -20.92 -11.66
N SER A 186 -44.56 -21.86 -11.13
CA SER A 186 -44.93 -21.87 -9.72
C SER A 186 -44.90 -23.27 -9.15
N GLY A 187 -44.38 -23.39 -7.92
CA GLY A 187 -44.26 -24.66 -7.19
C GLY A 187 -42.82 -24.95 -6.78
N ALA A 188 -42.65 -25.74 -5.72
CA ALA A 188 -41.35 -26.09 -5.18
C ALA A 188 -40.51 -26.87 -6.22
N GLY A 189 -39.25 -26.49 -6.41
CA GLY A 189 -38.34 -27.13 -7.38
C GLY A 189 -38.69 -26.89 -8.86
N SER A 190 -39.64 -26.00 -9.17
CA SER A 190 -39.97 -25.64 -10.55
C SER A 190 -38.91 -24.69 -11.14
N HIS A 191 -38.40 -24.99 -12.33
CA HIS A 191 -37.40 -24.14 -12.98
C HIS A 191 -37.96 -23.45 -14.23
N GLY A 192 -37.53 -22.22 -14.50
CA GLY A 192 -37.87 -21.57 -15.77
C GLY A 192 -37.28 -22.35 -16.95
N MET A 193 -35.96 -22.54 -16.92
CA MET A 193 -35.24 -23.37 -17.88
C MET A 193 -34.31 -24.33 -17.13
N ALA A 194 -34.29 -25.60 -17.50
CA ALA A 194 -33.45 -26.62 -16.89
C ALA A 194 -32.74 -27.49 -17.94
N ALA A 195 -31.46 -27.81 -17.69
CA ALA A 195 -30.76 -28.86 -18.40
C ALA A 195 -30.02 -29.77 -17.42
N ARG A 196 -30.18 -31.08 -17.58
CA ARG A 196 -29.60 -32.11 -16.69
C ARG A 196 -28.57 -32.98 -17.41
N THR A 197 -28.06 -32.47 -18.52
CA THR A 197 -27.21 -33.17 -19.47
C THR A 197 -25.94 -32.36 -19.74
N SER A 198 -25.11 -32.80 -20.70
CA SER A 198 -23.83 -32.18 -21.03
C SER A 198 -23.89 -31.46 -22.38
N GLY A 199 -23.19 -30.33 -22.50
CA GLY A 199 -23.00 -29.61 -23.77
C GLY A 199 -24.21 -28.77 -24.18
N ASP A 200 -25.10 -28.47 -23.25
CA ASP A 200 -26.34 -27.75 -23.51
C ASP A 200 -26.12 -26.24 -23.52
N THR A 201 -26.92 -25.53 -24.32
CA THR A 201 -26.93 -24.07 -24.39
C THR A 201 -28.30 -23.54 -23.98
N LEU A 202 -28.36 -22.76 -22.91
CA LEU A 202 -29.58 -22.12 -22.43
C LEU A 202 -29.46 -20.60 -22.62
N VAL A 203 -30.41 -20.00 -23.32
CA VAL A 203 -30.44 -18.56 -23.61
C VAL A 203 -31.79 -17.97 -23.20
N ASN A 204 -31.77 -17.00 -22.30
CA ASN A 204 -32.93 -16.17 -21.97
C ASN A 204 -32.76 -14.76 -22.56
N ASN A 205 -33.53 -14.43 -23.60
CA ASN A 205 -33.67 -13.08 -24.15
C ASN A 205 -34.96 -12.38 -23.68
N GLY A 206 -35.94 -13.16 -23.20
CA GLY A 206 -37.23 -12.68 -22.75
C GLY A 206 -37.33 -12.54 -21.22
N ALA A 207 -38.50 -12.85 -20.67
CA ALA A 207 -38.77 -12.78 -19.24
C ALA A 207 -38.93 -14.18 -18.63
N ILE A 208 -38.28 -14.42 -17.49
CA ILE A 208 -38.48 -15.60 -16.65
C ILE A 208 -38.92 -15.11 -15.27
N THR A 209 -40.04 -15.64 -14.78
CA THR A 209 -40.50 -15.45 -13.41
C THR A 209 -40.76 -16.81 -12.76
N THR A 210 -40.15 -17.06 -11.60
CA THR A 210 -40.34 -18.32 -10.87
C THR A 210 -40.77 -18.05 -9.43
N THR A 211 -41.66 -18.88 -8.93
CA THR A 211 -42.20 -18.78 -7.56
C THR A 211 -42.21 -20.14 -6.87
N GLY A 212 -41.67 -20.22 -5.66
CA GLY A 212 -41.64 -21.47 -4.88
C GLY A 212 -40.27 -21.76 -4.27
N ALA A 213 -40.23 -22.68 -3.30
CA ALA A 213 -38.96 -23.08 -2.68
C ALA A 213 -38.05 -23.77 -3.70
N SER A 214 -36.77 -23.37 -3.76
CA SER A 214 -35.77 -23.87 -4.73
C SER A 214 -36.20 -23.75 -6.20
N ALA A 215 -37.11 -22.81 -6.51
CA ALA A 215 -37.63 -22.59 -7.85
C ALA A 215 -36.69 -21.66 -8.65
N ASN A 216 -35.63 -22.20 -9.24
CA ASN A 216 -34.61 -21.40 -9.92
C ASN A 216 -35.04 -20.87 -11.29
N GLY A 217 -34.50 -19.72 -11.70
CA GLY A 217 -34.77 -19.16 -13.03
C GLY A 217 -34.19 -20.04 -14.13
N MET A 218 -32.88 -20.28 -14.08
CA MET A 218 -32.15 -21.21 -14.93
C MET A 218 -31.35 -22.20 -14.08
N PHE A 219 -31.44 -23.49 -14.39
CA PHE A 219 -30.80 -24.56 -13.64
C PHE A 219 -30.03 -25.50 -14.57
N VAL A 220 -28.74 -25.70 -14.32
CA VAL A 220 -27.94 -26.70 -15.05
C VAL A 220 -27.30 -27.69 -14.06
N ALA A 221 -27.41 -28.98 -14.37
CA ALA A 221 -26.85 -30.07 -13.58
C ALA A 221 -26.51 -31.28 -14.46
N GLY A 222 -25.36 -31.27 -15.11
CA GLY A 222 -24.89 -32.33 -16.01
C GLY A 222 -23.73 -33.18 -15.49
N THR A 223 -23.55 -34.36 -16.12
CA THR A 223 -22.24 -35.03 -16.20
C THR A 223 -21.21 -34.07 -16.83
N PRO A 224 -19.87 -34.31 -16.72
CA PRO A 224 -18.88 -33.36 -17.24
C PRO A 224 -19.22 -32.92 -18.68
N GLY A 225 -19.44 -31.63 -18.91
CA GLY A 225 -20.26 -31.23 -20.06
C GLY A 225 -20.20 -29.79 -20.55
N GLN A 226 -19.67 -28.82 -19.80
CA GLN A 226 -19.54 -27.43 -20.25
C GLN A 226 -20.87 -26.78 -20.72
N ASN A 227 -21.97 -26.91 -19.94
CA ASN A 227 -23.22 -26.23 -20.31
C ASN A 227 -23.02 -24.70 -20.30
N VAL A 228 -23.52 -24.03 -21.32
CA VAL A 228 -23.41 -22.58 -21.49
C VAL A 228 -24.74 -21.93 -21.14
N VAL A 229 -24.69 -20.92 -20.28
CA VAL A 229 -25.88 -20.22 -19.78
C VAL A 229 -25.77 -18.74 -20.10
N THR A 230 -26.75 -18.19 -20.81
CA THR A 230 -26.79 -16.76 -21.17
C THR A 230 -28.11 -16.13 -20.76
N ASN A 231 -28.05 -15.04 -19.98
CA ASN A 231 -29.19 -14.18 -19.70
C ASN A 231 -28.99 -12.80 -20.32
N ASN A 232 -29.78 -12.49 -21.36
CA ASN A 232 -29.90 -11.17 -21.96
C ASN A 232 -31.18 -10.44 -21.51
N GLY A 233 -32.17 -11.18 -21.03
CA GLY A 233 -33.45 -10.66 -20.59
C GLY A 233 -33.56 -10.47 -19.07
N THR A 234 -34.75 -10.69 -18.53
CA THR A 234 -35.04 -10.56 -17.10
C THR A 234 -35.28 -11.91 -16.45
N ILE A 235 -34.66 -12.15 -15.30
CA ILE A 235 -34.94 -13.27 -14.41
C ILE A 235 -35.37 -12.70 -13.06
N ASP A 236 -36.60 -12.97 -12.62
CA ASP A 236 -37.12 -12.59 -11.30
C ASP A 236 -37.59 -13.84 -10.56
N VAL A 237 -36.91 -14.20 -9.48
CA VAL A 237 -37.20 -15.42 -8.72
C VAL A 237 -37.61 -15.09 -7.29
N SER A 238 -38.62 -15.80 -6.80
CA SER A 238 -39.12 -15.63 -5.44
C SER A 238 -39.40 -16.98 -4.77
N GLY A 239 -39.01 -17.09 -3.51
CA GLY A 239 -39.14 -18.32 -2.73
C GLY A 239 -37.83 -18.70 -2.03
N ASN A 240 -37.95 -19.45 -0.94
CA ASN A 240 -36.79 -19.84 -0.14
C ASN A 240 -35.79 -20.66 -0.99
N ASN A 241 -34.50 -20.32 -0.96
CA ASN A 241 -33.43 -20.91 -1.75
C ASN A 241 -33.64 -20.85 -3.28
N ALA A 242 -34.55 -20.02 -3.79
CA ALA A 242 -34.73 -19.81 -5.22
C ALA A 242 -33.67 -18.84 -5.74
N SER A 243 -32.82 -19.31 -6.65
CA SER A 243 -31.72 -18.53 -7.22
C SER A 243 -31.96 -18.19 -8.69
N GLY A 244 -31.38 -17.09 -9.18
CA GLY A 244 -31.55 -16.67 -10.57
C GLY A 244 -30.98 -17.68 -11.55
N ILE A 245 -29.68 -17.95 -11.43
CA ILE A 245 -28.97 -19.00 -12.17
C ILE A 245 -28.31 -19.95 -11.17
N VAL A 246 -28.44 -21.25 -11.41
CA VAL A 246 -27.76 -22.30 -10.63
C VAL A 246 -27.01 -23.22 -11.57
N SER A 247 -25.71 -23.41 -11.34
CA SER A 247 -24.90 -24.42 -12.00
C SER A 247 -24.36 -25.43 -10.99
N GLN A 248 -24.78 -26.67 -11.15
CA GLN A 248 -24.29 -27.85 -10.41
C GLN A 248 -23.42 -28.75 -11.30
N ASP A 249 -23.08 -28.30 -12.50
CA ASP A 249 -22.26 -29.05 -13.44
C ASP A 249 -20.90 -29.40 -12.82
N ALA A 250 -20.42 -30.62 -13.08
CA ALA A 250 -19.07 -31.02 -12.67
C ALA A 250 -17.98 -30.20 -13.38
N THR A 251 -18.25 -29.77 -14.62
CA THR A 251 -17.41 -28.86 -15.41
C THR A 251 -18.33 -27.82 -16.07
N PRO A 252 -18.66 -26.73 -15.38
CA PRO A 252 -19.50 -25.66 -15.93
C PRO A 252 -18.90 -25.04 -17.20
N GLY A 253 -19.75 -24.65 -18.14
CA GLY A 253 -19.36 -23.75 -19.24
C GLY A 253 -19.42 -22.29 -18.79
N ALA A 254 -19.36 -21.37 -19.76
CA ALA A 254 -19.46 -19.94 -19.48
C ALA A 254 -20.88 -19.55 -19.06
N ILE A 255 -20.99 -18.69 -18.05
CA ILE A 255 -22.24 -18.03 -17.64
C ILE A 255 -22.13 -16.55 -17.95
N THR A 256 -23.00 -16.05 -18.82
CA THR A 256 -23.00 -14.65 -19.26
C THR A 256 -24.31 -13.96 -18.89
N ASN A 257 -24.21 -12.81 -18.23
CA ASN A 257 -25.34 -11.92 -17.96
C ASN A 257 -25.12 -10.58 -18.65
N THR A 258 -26.01 -10.23 -19.58
CA THR A 258 -26.14 -8.88 -20.16
C THR A 258 -27.46 -8.20 -19.75
N GLY A 259 -28.37 -8.94 -19.11
CA GLY A 259 -29.66 -8.47 -18.63
C GLY A 259 -29.73 -8.26 -17.10
N SER A 260 -30.90 -8.53 -16.53
CA SER A 260 -31.18 -8.34 -15.10
C SER A 260 -31.59 -9.64 -14.43
N ILE A 261 -30.97 -9.94 -13.28
CA ILE A 261 -31.29 -11.07 -12.42
C ILE A 261 -31.63 -10.55 -11.03
N VAL A 262 -32.80 -10.92 -10.51
CA VAL A 262 -33.26 -10.56 -9.16
C VAL A 262 -33.71 -11.81 -8.41
N ALA A 263 -33.03 -12.12 -7.31
CA ALA A 263 -33.43 -13.16 -6.36
C ALA A 263 -33.94 -12.52 -5.06
N ARG A 264 -35.21 -12.80 -4.73
CA ARG A 264 -35.92 -12.12 -3.62
C ARG A 264 -35.97 -12.92 -2.33
N GLY A 265 -35.91 -14.25 -2.43
CA GLY A 265 -36.10 -15.13 -1.29
C GLY A 265 -34.86 -15.28 -0.40
N ALA A 266 -35.08 -15.64 0.86
CA ALA A 266 -34.00 -16.03 1.77
C ALA A 266 -33.18 -17.19 1.17
N GLY A 267 -31.86 -17.16 1.33
CA GLY A 267 -30.95 -18.17 0.77
C GLY A 267 -30.84 -18.22 -0.76
N GLY A 268 -31.61 -17.41 -1.50
CA GLY A 268 -31.59 -17.35 -2.96
C GLY A 268 -30.50 -16.43 -3.50
N ALA A 269 -29.51 -16.99 -4.19
CA ALA A 269 -28.44 -16.21 -4.81
C ALA A 269 -28.86 -15.63 -6.17
N GLY A 270 -28.19 -14.57 -6.63
CA GLY A 270 -28.33 -14.15 -8.02
C GLY A 270 -27.78 -15.23 -8.96
N VAL A 271 -26.53 -15.65 -8.71
CA VAL A 271 -25.88 -16.79 -9.37
C VAL A 271 -25.28 -17.71 -8.31
N SER A 272 -25.51 -19.02 -8.42
CA SER A 272 -24.93 -20.05 -7.53
C SER A 272 -24.18 -21.10 -8.32
N LEU A 273 -22.93 -21.35 -7.95
CA LEU A 273 -22.02 -22.29 -8.60
C LEU A 273 -21.58 -23.36 -7.60
N ALA A 274 -21.62 -24.62 -8.00
CA ALA A 274 -21.09 -25.74 -7.22
C ALA A 274 -19.62 -26.08 -7.52
N ASN A 275 -19.16 -25.74 -8.74
CA ASN A 275 -17.81 -25.99 -9.24
C ASN A 275 -17.28 -24.76 -9.98
N ALA A 276 -15.99 -24.77 -10.29
CA ALA A 276 -15.32 -23.66 -10.95
C ALA A 276 -15.96 -23.28 -12.29
N ALA A 277 -16.32 -22.00 -12.46
CA ALA A 277 -16.95 -21.49 -13.67
C ALA A 277 -16.44 -20.10 -14.04
N SER A 278 -16.62 -19.70 -15.30
CA SER A 278 -16.45 -18.32 -15.72
C SER A 278 -17.80 -17.60 -15.72
N VAL A 279 -17.90 -16.49 -14.99
CA VAL A 279 -19.07 -15.63 -14.92
C VAL A 279 -18.73 -14.26 -15.49
N THR A 280 -19.46 -13.81 -16.51
CA THR A 280 -19.35 -12.45 -17.05
C THR A 280 -20.64 -11.69 -16.77
N ASN A 281 -20.54 -10.57 -16.05
CA ASN A 281 -21.61 -9.61 -15.86
C ASN A 281 -21.30 -8.32 -16.62
N ALA A 282 -21.90 -8.14 -17.79
CA ALA A 282 -21.55 -7.08 -18.73
C ALA A 282 -21.91 -5.68 -18.21
N ALA A 283 -21.35 -4.66 -18.86
CA ALA A 283 -21.68 -3.27 -18.54
C ALA A 283 -23.19 -3.01 -18.68
N GLY A 284 -23.79 -2.40 -17.66
CA GLY A 284 -25.24 -2.16 -17.59
C GLY A 284 -26.08 -3.35 -17.10
N ALA A 285 -25.49 -4.55 -17.02
CA ALA A 285 -26.17 -5.74 -16.50
C ALA A 285 -26.23 -5.73 -14.96
N SER A 286 -27.17 -6.50 -14.40
CA SER A 286 -27.39 -6.55 -12.94
C SER A 286 -27.63 -7.96 -12.43
N ILE A 287 -26.95 -8.31 -11.34
CA ILE A 287 -27.15 -9.53 -10.55
C ILE A 287 -27.42 -9.11 -9.11
N VAL A 288 -28.64 -9.30 -8.64
CA VAL A 288 -29.08 -8.85 -7.32
C VAL A 288 -29.70 -10.00 -6.54
N SER A 289 -29.18 -10.27 -5.35
CA SER A 289 -29.91 -10.98 -4.30
C SER A 289 -30.30 -9.99 -3.20
N GLN A 290 -31.54 -10.09 -2.71
CA GLN A 290 -32.03 -9.22 -1.63
C GLN A 290 -31.63 -9.71 -0.23
N GLN A 291 -31.38 -11.01 -0.07
CA GLN A 291 -31.24 -11.65 1.24
C GLN A 291 -30.08 -12.67 1.33
N ALA A 292 -29.37 -12.92 0.24
CA ALA A 292 -28.23 -13.85 0.18
C ALA A 292 -27.09 -13.27 -0.67
N GLY A 293 -26.13 -14.11 -1.07
CA GLY A 293 -25.02 -13.70 -1.94
C GLY A 293 -25.49 -13.25 -3.33
N GLY A 294 -24.89 -12.20 -3.89
CA GLY A 294 -25.12 -11.83 -5.29
C GLY A 294 -24.62 -12.95 -6.21
N ILE A 295 -23.35 -13.32 -6.06
CA ILE A 295 -22.73 -14.50 -6.67
C ILE A 295 -22.15 -15.38 -5.56
N VAL A 296 -22.42 -16.68 -5.61
CA VAL A 296 -21.83 -17.69 -4.72
C VAL A 296 -21.00 -18.66 -5.56
N ALA A 297 -19.68 -18.54 -5.49
CA ALA A 297 -18.70 -19.32 -6.24
C ALA A 297 -18.04 -20.38 -5.35
N ASN A 298 -18.57 -21.61 -5.36
CA ASN A 298 -17.94 -22.73 -4.67
C ASN A 298 -16.92 -23.38 -5.62
N ARG A 299 -15.69 -23.55 -5.13
CA ARG A 299 -14.51 -24.12 -5.81
C ARG A 299 -13.82 -23.22 -6.83
N GLY A 300 -14.03 -21.91 -6.76
CA GLY A 300 -13.27 -20.92 -7.51
C GLY A 300 -13.77 -20.67 -8.93
N GLY A 301 -12.88 -20.20 -9.82
CA GLY A 301 -13.22 -19.83 -11.19
C GLY A 301 -12.69 -18.45 -11.61
N ALA A 302 -13.46 -17.79 -12.48
CA ALA A 302 -13.23 -16.38 -12.81
C ALA A 302 -14.54 -15.59 -12.88
N ILE A 303 -14.58 -14.41 -12.27
CA ILE A 303 -15.69 -13.46 -12.34
C ILE A 303 -15.19 -12.19 -13.02
N ASP A 304 -15.79 -11.82 -14.14
CA ASP A 304 -15.60 -10.53 -14.79
C ASP A 304 -16.86 -9.67 -14.64
N ASN A 305 -16.78 -8.62 -13.83
CA ASN A 305 -17.89 -7.72 -13.52
C ASN A 305 -17.63 -6.30 -14.06
N ALA A 306 -18.37 -5.94 -15.10
CA ALA A 306 -18.53 -4.56 -15.58
C ALA A 306 -19.90 -3.95 -15.21
N GLY A 307 -20.84 -4.78 -14.74
CA GLY A 307 -22.18 -4.39 -14.31
C GLY A 307 -22.31 -4.17 -12.80
N THR A 308 -23.51 -4.41 -12.27
CA THR A 308 -23.77 -4.41 -10.82
C THR A 308 -23.92 -5.83 -10.30
N VAL A 309 -23.18 -6.18 -9.25
CA VAL A 309 -23.41 -7.36 -8.41
C VAL A 309 -23.74 -6.88 -7.00
N GLN A 310 -24.87 -7.33 -6.46
CA GLN A 310 -25.31 -6.96 -5.12
C GLN A 310 -25.92 -8.14 -4.38
N GLY A 311 -25.58 -8.28 -3.10
CA GLY A 311 -26.18 -9.24 -2.18
C GLY A 311 -25.99 -8.81 -0.73
N ALA A 312 -26.46 -9.62 0.21
CA ALA A 312 -26.06 -9.50 1.62
C ALA A 312 -24.52 -9.45 1.72
N THR A 313 -23.87 -10.42 1.07
CA THR A 313 -22.51 -10.34 0.56
C THR A 313 -22.57 -10.21 -0.97
N GLY A 314 -21.74 -9.36 -1.58
CA GLY A 314 -21.74 -9.23 -3.05
C GLY A 314 -21.31 -10.52 -3.76
N VAL A 315 -20.10 -10.98 -3.47
CA VAL A 315 -19.50 -12.22 -3.98
C VAL A 315 -18.97 -13.06 -2.81
N THR A 316 -19.32 -14.34 -2.78
CA THR A 316 -18.81 -15.31 -1.80
C THR A 316 -18.00 -16.39 -2.51
N ILE A 317 -16.80 -16.67 -2.02
CA ILE A 317 -15.88 -17.67 -2.55
C ILE A 317 -15.56 -18.71 -1.46
N ALA A 318 -15.54 -19.99 -1.82
CA ALA A 318 -15.07 -21.04 -0.93
C ALA A 318 -14.38 -22.18 -1.68
N ASN A 319 -13.39 -22.83 -1.07
CA ASN A 319 -12.83 -24.12 -1.51
C ASN A 319 -12.13 -24.18 -2.88
N GLY A 320 -11.88 -23.06 -3.55
CA GLY A 320 -11.02 -23.00 -4.73
C GLY A 320 -10.59 -21.58 -5.08
N ALA A 321 -9.47 -21.46 -5.78
CA ALA A 321 -8.90 -20.17 -6.17
C ALA A 321 -9.78 -19.44 -7.19
N GLU A 322 -9.91 -18.13 -7.02
CA GLU A 322 -10.80 -17.29 -7.82
C GLU A 322 -10.05 -16.07 -8.35
N THR A 323 -10.33 -15.67 -9.60
CA THR A 323 -9.91 -14.38 -10.13
C THR A 323 -11.12 -13.47 -10.36
N ILE A 324 -11.16 -12.31 -9.73
CA ILE A 324 -12.23 -11.32 -9.86
C ILE A 324 -11.68 -10.09 -10.59
N GLY A 325 -12.15 -9.84 -11.80
CA GLY A 325 -12.04 -8.54 -12.47
C GLY A 325 -13.26 -7.69 -12.15
N ASN A 326 -13.08 -6.49 -11.58
CA ASN A 326 -14.16 -5.55 -11.32
C ASN A 326 -13.90 -4.19 -11.96
N SER A 327 -14.65 -3.87 -13.01
CA SER A 327 -14.77 -2.52 -13.59
C SER A 327 -16.13 -1.87 -13.31
N GLY A 328 -17.09 -2.65 -12.82
CA GLY A 328 -18.44 -2.22 -12.44
C GLY A 328 -18.57 -1.93 -10.94
N ALA A 329 -19.64 -2.43 -10.32
CA ALA A 329 -19.91 -2.31 -8.89
C ALA A 329 -20.17 -3.68 -8.25
N ILE A 330 -19.45 -3.98 -7.18
CA ILE A 330 -19.73 -5.11 -6.27
C ILE A 330 -20.11 -4.54 -4.90
N ARG A 331 -21.28 -4.92 -4.39
CA ARG A 331 -21.83 -4.35 -3.16
C ARG A 331 -22.34 -5.42 -2.20
N GLY A 332 -21.86 -5.37 -0.96
CA GLY A 332 -22.46 -6.05 0.18
C GLY A 332 -23.43 -5.09 0.88
N THR A 333 -24.69 -5.50 1.08
CA THR A 333 -25.70 -4.64 1.71
C THR A 333 -25.68 -4.72 3.23
N SER A 334 -25.30 -5.87 3.79
CA SER A 334 -25.24 -6.11 5.24
C SER A 334 -23.95 -6.80 5.70
N ALA A 335 -23.08 -7.18 4.76
CA ALA A 335 -21.79 -7.84 5.00
C ALA A 335 -20.74 -7.32 4.00
N GLU A 336 -19.67 -8.09 3.75
CA GLU A 336 -18.61 -7.74 2.80
C GLU A 336 -19.11 -7.63 1.36
N ALA A 337 -18.43 -6.84 0.53
CA ALA A 337 -18.64 -6.90 -0.91
C ALA A 337 -18.07 -8.20 -1.49
N ILE A 338 -16.89 -8.62 -1.03
CA ILE A 338 -16.23 -9.86 -1.42
C ILE A 338 -15.78 -10.58 -0.15
N ALA A 339 -16.16 -11.85 0.00
CA ALA A 339 -15.73 -12.69 1.11
C ALA A 339 -15.23 -14.04 0.59
N ALA A 340 -14.00 -14.39 0.93
CA ALA A 340 -13.43 -15.71 0.71
C ALA A 340 -13.32 -16.49 2.02
N THR A 341 -13.34 -17.81 1.92
CA THR A 341 -13.20 -18.74 3.05
C THR A 341 -12.44 -19.99 2.63
N GLY A 342 -11.55 -20.45 3.50
CA GLY A 342 -10.65 -21.58 3.29
C GLY A 342 -9.26 -21.14 2.85
N LYS A 343 -8.34 -22.11 2.83
CA LYS A 343 -6.96 -21.91 2.38
C LYS A 343 -6.88 -21.85 0.86
N ILE A 344 -7.26 -20.72 0.29
CA ILE A 344 -7.39 -20.50 -1.15
C ILE A 344 -6.78 -19.17 -1.56
N ASN A 345 -6.10 -19.13 -2.70
CA ASN A 345 -5.56 -17.89 -3.25
C ASN A 345 -6.67 -17.16 -4.02
N VAL A 346 -6.87 -15.89 -3.73
CA VAL A 346 -7.84 -15.01 -4.39
C VAL A 346 -7.10 -13.87 -5.06
N SER A 347 -7.44 -13.61 -6.32
CA SER A 347 -6.90 -12.48 -7.07
C SER A 347 -8.01 -11.51 -7.43
N ILE A 348 -7.89 -10.26 -7.00
CA ILE A 348 -8.90 -9.21 -7.24
C ILE A 348 -8.22 -8.07 -7.98
N ILE A 349 -8.73 -7.75 -9.18
CA ILE A 349 -8.31 -6.61 -9.99
C ILE A 349 -9.45 -5.61 -10.02
N ASN A 350 -9.27 -4.46 -9.38
CA ASN A 350 -10.31 -3.44 -9.26
C ASN A 350 -9.97 -2.16 -10.03
N SER A 351 -10.92 -1.73 -10.86
CA SER A 351 -11.00 -0.39 -11.44
C SER A 351 -12.34 0.30 -11.18
N GLY A 352 -13.31 -0.44 -10.62
CA GLY A 352 -14.66 0.00 -10.32
C GLY A 352 -14.91 0.28 -8.84
N THR A 353 -16.16 0.05 -8.40
CA THR A 353 -16.59 0.22 -7.00
C THR A 353 -16.66 -1.13 -6.29
N ILE A 354 -16.07 -1.21 -5.10
CA ILE A 354 -16.28 -2.30 -4.14
C ILE A 354 -16.77 -1.67 -2.84
N ALA A 355 -17.96 -1.99 -2.37
CA ALA A 355 -18.53 -1.35 -1.18
C ALA A 355 -19.13 -2.38 -0.21
N GLY A 356 -18.54 -2.49 0.97
CA GLY A 356 -19.04 -3.34 2.06
C GLY A 356 -20.13 -2.66 2.88
N GLY A 357 -21.10 -3.44 3.35
CA GLY A 357 -22.20 -2.95 4.19
C GLY A 357 -21.90 -2.93 5.70
N ALA A 358 -20.80 -3.58 6.13
CA ALA A 358 -20.46 -3.79 7.53
C ALA A 358 -19.04 -3.28 7.90
N GLY A 359 -18.55 -2.25 7.21
CA GLY A 359 -17.23 -1.65 7.47
C GLY A 359 -16.04 -2.39 6.85
N VAL A 360 -16.24 -3.62 6.39
CA VAL A 360 -15.23 -4.41 5.66
C VAL A 360 -15.74 -4.62 4.23
N ALA A 361 -14.93 -4.23 3.25
CA ALA A 361 -15.25 -4.35 1.84
C ALA A 361 -14.83 -5.71 1.29
N VAL A 362 -13.61 -6.13 1.62
CA VAL A 362 -12.99 -7.37 1.15
C VAL A 362 -12.44 -8.10 2.36
N ARG A 363 -12.75 -9.40 2.45
CA ARG A 363 -12.13 -10.32 3.40
C ARG A 363 -11.63 -11.54 2.65
N THR A 364 -10.33 -11.76 2.65
CA THR A 364 -9.72 -13.05 2.28
C THR A 364 -9.27 -13.80 3.54
N ASP A 365 -8.70 -15.00 3.41
CA ASP A 365 -8.54 -15.95 4.52
C ASP A 365 -7.08 -16.39 4.68
N THR A 366 -6.71 -17.66 4.47
CA THR A 366 -5.34 -18.17 4.75
C THR A 366 -4.48 -18.41 3.49
N GLY A 367 -4.90 -17.85 2.35
CA GLY A 367 -4.24 -18.02 1.06
C GLY A 367 -3.18 -16.97 0.80
N ASN A 368 -2.45 -17.10 -0.31
CA ASN A 368 -1.64 -15.99 -0.80
C ASN A 368 -2.50 -15.17 -1.75
N ASP A 369 -3.04 -14.08 -1.23
CA ASP A 369 -4.06 -13.26 -1.88
C ASP A 369 -3.45 -12.04 -2.57
N THR A 370 -4.06 -11.63 -3.68
CA THR A 370 -3.62 -10.47 -4.47
C THR A 370 -4.74 -9.47 -4.64
N PHE A 371 -4.47 -8.20 -4.35
CA PHE A 371 -5.39 -7.09 -4.56
C PHE A 371 -4.73 -6.00 -5.41
N ASP A 372 -5.11 -5.91 -6.67
CA ASP A 372 -4.60 -4.93 -7.63
C ASP A 372 -5.61 -3.80 -7.85
N MET A 373 -5.30 -2.63 -7.30
CA MET A 373 -6.11 -1.42 -7.38
C MET A 373 -5.62 -0.51 -8.51
N ASN A 374 -6.32 -0.55 -9.65
CA ASN A 374 -6.02 0.26 -10.83
C ASN A 374 -6.81 1.56 -10.90
N GLY A 375 -7.90 1.68 -10.13
CA GLY A 375 -8.78 2.85 -10.13
C GLY A 375 -10.08 2.59 -9.35
N GLY A 376 -10.97 3.57 -9.31
CA GLY A 376 -12.25 3.45 -8.63
C GLY A 376 -12.16 3.63 -7.11
N VAL A 377 -13.10 3.05 -6.37
CA VAL A 377 -13.28 3.28 -4.92
C VAL A 377 -13.58 1.98 -4.18
N VAL A 378 -12.89 1.75 -3.08
CA VAL A 378 -13.20 0.71 -2.09
C VAL A 378 -13.70 1.36 -0.80
N THR A 379 -14.96 1.12 -0.45
CA THR A 379 -15.59 1.61 0.79
C THR A 379 -15.72 0.48 1.80
N GLY A 380 -15.02 0.61 2.93
CA GLY A 380 -14.74 -0.42 3.90
C GLY A 380 -13.29 -0.94 3.83
N GLN A 381 -12.82 -1.55 4.92
CA GLN A 381 -11.48 -2.11 5.06
C GLN A 381 -11.29 -3.31 4.11
N ILE A 382 -10.09 -3.45 3.56
CA ILE A 382 -9.58 -4.69 2.95
C ILE A 382 -8.84 -5.47 4.03
N ARG A 383 -9.23 -6.72 4.29
CA ARG A 383 -8.55 -7.64 5.22
C ARG A 383 -8.05 -8.86 4.44
N GLN A 384 -6.74 -9.07 4.36
CA GLN A 384 -6.17 -10.15 3.55
C GLN A 384 -6.00 -11.47 4.33
N GLY A 385 -5.62 -11.40 5.61
CA GLY A 385 -5.70 -12.55 6.52
C GLY A 385 -4.32 -13.16 6.76
N ASP A 386 -4.22 -14.49 6.78
CA ASP A 386 -2.91 -15.14 6.90
C ASP A 386 -2.40 -15.47 5.50
N GLY A 387 -1.12 -15.28 5.21
CA GLY A 387 -0.63 -15.57 3.87
C GLY A 387 0.66 -14.85 3.54
N ALA A 388 1.13 -15.01 2.32
CA ALA A 388 2.04 -14.02 1.75
C ALA A 388 1.25 -13.21 0.74
N ASP A 389 0.63 -12.15 1.23
CA ASP A 389 -0.33 -11.35 0.49
C ASP A 389 0.34 -10.20 -0.25
N THR A 390 -0.27 -9.79 -1.35
CA THR A 390 0.21 -8.66 -2.15
C THR A 390 -0.92 -7.70 -2.46
N ALA A 391 -0.71 -6.43 -2.14
CA ALA A 391 -1.60 -5.35 -2.53
C ALA A 391 -0.83 -4.31 -3.35
N THR A 392 -1.28 -4.07 -4.59
CA THR A 392 -0.68 -3.08 -5.49
C THR A 392 -1.68 -1.98 -5.79
N MET A 393 -1.25 -0.72 -5.71
CA MET A 393 -2.11 0.44 -6.01
C MET A 393 -1.43 1.38 -7.02
N THR A 394 -2.08 1.55 -8.18
CA THR A 394 -1.66 2.50 -9.23
C THR A 394 -2.61 3.69 -9.35
N GLY A 395 -3.82 3.60 -8.78
CA GLY A 395 -4.81 4.67 -8.77
C GLY A 395 -6.00 4.38 -7.84
N GLY A 396 -6.97 5.30 -7.82
CA GLY A 396 -8.23 5.14 -7.05
C GLY A 396 -8.10 5.48 -5.56
N GLN A 397 -9.07 5.01 -4.77
CA GLN A 397 -9.14 5.24 -3.33
C GLN A 397 -9.55 3.98 -2.56
N ILE A 398 -8.88 3.71 -1.45
CA ILE A 398 -9.22 2.64 -0.49
C ILE A 398 -9.40 3.28 0.90
N ASP A 399 -10.38 2.83 1.67
CA ASP A 399 -10.56 3.31 3.04
C ASP A 399 -9.39 2.88 3.94
N SER A 400 -9.15 1.59 4.13
CA SER A 400 -7.99 1.06 4.87
C SER A 400 -7.64 -0.36 4.42
N ILE A 401 -6.43 -0.80 4.74
CA ILE A 401 -5.91 -2.13 4.40
C ILE A 401 -5.26 -2.73 5.64
N ASP A 402 -5.53 -4.00 5.86
CA ASP A 402 -4.93 -4.84 6.89
C ASP A 402 -4.49 -6.13 6.19
N GLN A 403 -3.17 -6.32 6.06
CA GLN A 403 -2.62 -7.46 5.32
C GLN A 403 -2.68 -8.74 6.18
N GLY A 404 -2.41 -8.62 7.47
CA GLY A 404 -2.61 -9.67 8.46
C GLY A 404 -1.31 -10.37 8.83
N ASP A 405 -1.31 -11.68 8.94
CA ASP A 405 -0.11 -12.44 9.32
C ASP A 405 0.64 -12.94 8.09
N GLY A 406 1.96 -12.91 8.15
CA GLY A 406 2.82 -13.59 7.18
C GLY A 406 3.95 -12.71 6.70
N ARG A 407 4.23 -12.70 5.38
CA ARG A 407 5.23 -11.77 4.82
C ARG A 407 4.62 -11.07 3.63
N ASP A 408 3.94 -9.99 3.92
CA ASP A 408 3.08 -9.29 2.99
C ASP A 408 3.81 -8.18 2.25
N THR A 409 3.31 -7.84 1.08
CA THR A 409 3.85 -6.76 0.24
C THR A 409 2.76 -5.77 -0.09
N PHE A 410 3.04 -4.49 0.16
CA PHE A 410 2.22 -3.37 -0.30
C PHE A 410 3.04 -2.45 -1.19
N SER A 411 2.54 -2.14 -2.39
CA SER A 411 3.19 -1.22 -3.32
C SER A 411 2.21 -0.15 -3.80
N ILE A 412 2.58 1.12 -3.67
CA ILE A 412 1.79 2.24 -4.18
C ILE A 412 2.61 3.16 -5.09
N SER A 413 2.03 3.49 -6.24
CA SER A 413 2.57 4.45 -7.21
C SER A 413 1.60 5.59 -7.53
N GLY A 414 0.31 5.42 -7.21
CA GLY A 414 -0.73 6.43 -7.37
C GLY A 414 -1.98 6.08 -6.55
N GLY A 415 -2.91 7.03 -6.44
CA GLY A 415 -4.13 6.86 -5.64
C GLY A 415 -3.96 7.21 -4.16
N ARG A 416 -4.95 6.83 -3.34
CA ARG A 416 -5.01 7.20 -1.92
C ARG A 416 -5.57 6.11 -1.00
N VAL A 417 -4.90 5.85 0.11
CA VAL A 417 -5.44 5.09 1.26
C VAL A 417 -5.81 6.09 2.36
N LEU A 418 -7.08 6.11 2.78
CA LEU A 418 -7.60 7.12 3.71
C LEU A 418 -7.27 6.88 5.19
N GLY A 419 -7.13 5.61 5.57
CA GLY A 419 -6.81 5.14 6.90
C GLY A 419 -5.47 4.43 6.93
N THR A 420 -5.28 3.60 7.96
CA THR A 420 -4.05 2.86 8.17
C THR A 420 -3.87 1.77 7.12
N LEU A 421 -2.64 1.65 6.61
CA LEU A 421 -2.10 0.38 6.12
C LEU A 421 -1.53 -0.34 7.34
N ALA A 422 -2.16 -1.43 7.76
CA ALA A 422 -1.77 -2.22 8.93
C ALA A 422 -1.13 -3.55 8.50
N ASN A 423 -0.21 -4.03 9.33
CA ASN A 423 0.50 -5.29 9.14
C ASN A 423 1.24 -5.38 7.80
N GLY A 424 1.88 -4.28 7.37
CA GLY A 424 2.65 -4.29 6.14
C GLY A 424 4.10 -4.70 6.40
N ASP A 425 4.54 -5.89 5.97
CA ASP A 425 5.95 -6.29 6.13
C ASP A 425 6.87 -5.61 5.12
N VAL A 426 6.47 -5.56 3.85
CA VAL A 426 7.26 -4.96 2.76
C VAL A 426 6.46 -3.87 2.09
N VAL A 427 6.74 -2.63 2.48
CA VAL A 427 6.03 -1.44 1.98
C VAL A 427 6.90 -0.67 1.01
N LYS A 428 6.41 -0.46 -0.23
CA LYS A 428 7.05 0.35 -1.25
C LYS A 428 6.17 1.52 -1.70
N ILE A 429 6.68 2.74 -1.57
CA ILE A 429 5.98 3.97 -1.94
C ILE A 429 6.80 4.72 -2.99
N THR A 430 6.29 4.77 -4.22
CA THR A 430 6.88 5.56 -5.32
C THR A 430 6.04 6.78 -5.68
N GLY A 431 4.78 6.80 -5.22
CA GLY A 431 3.81 7.87 -5.42
C GLY A 431 2.55 7.62 -4.57
N GLY A 432 1.46 8.31 -4.87
CA GLY A 432 0.21 8.20 -4.10
C GLY A 432 0.26 8.83 -2.71
N ARG A 433 -0.77 8.58 -1.91
CA ARG A 433 -0.91 9.14 -0.55
C ARG A 433 -1.52 8.13 0.43
N LEU A 434 -0.88 7.93 1.58
CA LEU A 434 -1.40 7.13 2.69
C LEU A 434 -1.66 8.04 3.90
N ALA A 435 -2.60 7.66 4.76
CA ALA A 435 -2.76 8.34 6.03
C ALA A 435 -1.67 7.94 7.02
N THR A 436 -1.57 6.66 7.37
CA THR A 436 -0.55 6.12 8.28
C THR A 436 -0.11 4.73 7.82
N VAL A 437 1.08 4.33 8.21
CA VAL A 437 1.63 2.99 7.96
C VAL A 437 2.00 2.37 9.31
N ASP A 438 1.48 1.18 9.55
CA ASP A 438 1.80 0.33 10.69
C ASP A 438 2.31 -1.01 10.18
N LEU A 439 3.61 -1.22 10.35
CA LEU A 439 4.34 -2.43 9.94
C LEU A 439 4.21 -3.55 10.99
N ASN A 440 3.74 -3.22 12.20
CA ASN A 440 3.58 -4.14 13.32
C ASN A 440 4.86 -4.93 13.68
N VAL A 441 4.75 -6.21 14.03
CA VAL A 441 5.85 -7.08 14.48
C VAL A 441 6.37 -7.87 13.29
N GLY A 442 7.69 -7.87 13.07
CA GLY A 442 8.30 -8.60 11.97
C GLY A 442 9.63 -7.96 11.57
N ASN A 443 10.38 -8.61 10.68
CA ASN A 443 11.54 -7.97 10.05
C ASN A 443 11.04 -7.15 8.86
N ASN A 444 10.64 -5.91 9.10
CA ASN A 444 9.93 -5.10 8.11
C ASN A 444 10.88 -4.35 7.18
N VAL A 445 10.42 -4.06 5.98
CA VAL A 445 11.12 -3.28 4.97
C VAL A 445 10.21 -2.16 4.48
N PHE A 446 10.59 -0.92 4.74
CA PHE A 446 9.93 0.27 4.24
C PHE A 446 10.83 1.01 3.26
N ASP A 447 10.41 1.16 2.01
CA ASP A 447 11.12 1.90 0.95
C ASP A 447 10.21 3.00 0.35
N MET A 448 10.63 4.25 0.51
CA MET A 448 9.92 5.41 -0.02
C MET A 448 10.83 6.28 -0.89
N SER A 449 10.45 6.44 -2.15
CA SER A 449 11.15 7.27 -3.16
C SER A 449 10.30 8.43 -3.68
N GLY A 450 9.02 8.48 -3.33
CA GLY A 450 8.07 9.52 -3.69
C GLY A 450 6.78 9.40 -2.87
N GLY A 451 5.75 10.16 -3.24
CA GLY A 451 4.44 10.11 -2.57
C GLY A 451 4.41 10.79 -1.19
N GLN A 452 3.34 10.51 -0.44
CA GLN A 452 3.06 11.15 0.85
C GLN A 452 2.48 10.15 1.87
N VAL A 453 3.01 10.16 3.09
CA VAL A 453 2.38 9.57 4.28
C VAL A 453 2.01 10.74 5.20
N ASP A 454 0.73 10.92 5.54
CA ASP A 454 0.29 12.09 6.31
C ASP A 454 0.71 12.03 7.79
N GLY A 455 0.67 10.84 8.38
CA GLY A 455 1.00 10.57 9.77
C GLY A 455 2.28 9.75 9.91
N ASN A 456 2.25 8.80 10.84
CA ASN A 456 3.43 8.04 11.24
C ASN A 456 3.69 6.83 10.33
N VAL A 457 4.94 6.41 10.32
CA VAL A 457 5.38 5.07 9.94
C VAL A 457 5.86 4.40 11.22
N THR A 458 5.20 3.31 11.63
CA THR A 458 5.49 2.62 12.90
C THR A 458 5.82 1.15 12.68
N ALA A 459 6.80 0.63 13.41
CA ALA A 459 7.03 -0.79 13.65
C ALA A 459 7.15 -1.03 15.16
N ALA A 460 7.03 -2.29 15.59
CA ALA A 460 6.97 -2.62 17.02
C ALA A 460 8.24 -3.31 17.54
N GLN A 461 8.55 -4.48 16.98
CA GLN A 461 9.66 -5.32 17.40
C GLN A 461 10.33 -5.94 16.17
N ASN A 462 11.57 -6.41 16.36
CA ASN A 462 12.42 -7.10 15.39
C ASN A 462 13.24 -6.14 14.50
N ASP A 463 14.03 -6.70 13.59
CA ASP A 463 15.06 -5.96 12.86
C ASP A 463 14.43 -5.32 11.61
N ASP A 464 14.20 -4.01 11.66
CA ASP A 464 13.54 -3.28 10.58
C ASP A 464 14.52 -2.53 9.67
N THR A 465 14.18 -2.43 8.38
CA THR A 465 14.90 -1.63 7.38
C THR A 465 14.02 -0.50 6.87
N PHE A 466 14.48 0.74 7.04
CA PHE A 466 13.81 1.95 6.57
C PHE A 466 14.68 2.70 5.56
N THR A 467 14.15 2.96 4.36
CA THR A 467 14.82 3.74 3.31
C THR A 467 13.92 4.88 2.83
N LEU A 468 14.45 6.11 2.85
CA LEU A 468 13.81 7.31 2.33
C LEU A 468 14.72 8.02 1.34
N SER A 469 14.35 8.01 0.06
CA SER A 469 15.05 8.71 -1.02
C SER A 469 14.26 9.88 -1.62
N GLY A 470 12.96 9.98 -1.32
CA GLY A 470 12.08 11.06 -1.77
C GLY A 470 10.69 10.98 -1.15
N GLY A 471 9.85 12.00 -1.38
CA GLY A 471 8.50 12.10 -0.81
C GLY A 471 8.45 12.72 0.60
N THR A 472 7.27 12.66 1.23
CA THR A 472 7.02 13.31 2.53
C THR A 472 6.32 12.37 3.52
N ILE A 473 6.89 12.24 4.72
CA ILE A 473 6.24 11.65 5.89
C ILE A 473 5.93 12.79 6.86
N GLY A 474 4.65 13.06 7.09
CA GLY A 474 4.19 14.17 7.94
C GLY A 474 4.35 13.89 9.43
N GLY A 475 4.35 12.62 9.83
CA GLY A 475 4.51 12.19 11.22
C GLY A 475 5.93 11.76 11.59
N ARG A 476 6.00 10.91 12.62
CA ARG A 476 7.23 10.30 13.14
C ARG A 476 7.50 8.99 12.41
N VAL A 477 8.77 8.66 12.25
CA VAL A 477 9.22 7.28 11.96
C VAL A 477 9.63 6.65 13.29
N ASP A 478 8.94 5.60 13.69
CA ASP A 478 9.18 4.86 14.93
C ASP A 478 9.40 3.39 14.58
N LEU A 479 10.61 2.86 14.75
CA LEU A 479 10.91 1.47 14.42
C LEU A 479 10.93 0.55 15.65
N GLY A 480 10.47 1.04 16.81
CA GLY A 480 10.34 0.19 17.99
C GLY A 480 11.67 -0.41 18.45
N SER A 481 11.68 -1.70 18.81
CA SER A 481 12.87 -2.41 19.29
C SER A 481 13.41 -3.42 18.29
N GLY A 482 14.73 -3.59 18.22
CA GLY A 482 15.42 -4.51 17.32
C GLY A 482 16.71 -3.88 16.81
N THR A 483 17.41 -4.56 15.93
CA THR A 483 18.59 -4.01 15.25
C THR A 483 18.12 -3.31 13.98
N ASN A 484 17.80 -2.02 14.06
CA ASN A 484 17.19 -1.29 12.95
C ASN A 484 18.23 -0.65 12.03
N SER A 485 17.90 -0.59 10.74
CA SER A 485 18.74 0.09 9.74
C SER A 485 17.95 1.17 9.00
N LEU A 486 18.42 2.41 9.11
CA LEU A 486 17.80 3.59 8.53
C LEU A 486 18.72 4.25 7.52
N ALA A 487 18.23 4.46 6.29
CA ALA A 487 18.92 5.18 5.23
C ALA A 487 18.06 6.33 4.70
N ILE A 488 18.49 7.57 4.95
CA ILE A 488 17.78 8.79 4.54
C ILE A 488 18.67 9.55 3.56
N ALA A 489 18.35 9.46 2.27
CA ALA A 489 19.06 10.10 1.17
C ALA A 489 18.28 11.26 0.53
N GLY A 490 17.00 11.43 0.87
CA GLY A 490 16.13 12.47 0.35
C GLY A 490 14.81 12.57 1.12
N GLY A 491 13.86 13.33 0.59
CA GLY A 491 12.53 13.49 1.19
C GLY A 491 12.49 14.31 2.49
N SER A 492 11.36 14.26 3.20
CA SER A 492 11.15 14.97 4.47
C SER A 492 10.39 14.14 5.49
N ILE A 493 10.88 14.10 6.74
CA ILE A 493 10.19 13.53 7.91
C ILE A 493 9.76 14.67 8.84
N GLY A 494 8.49 14.72 9.22
CA GLY A 494 7.88 15.87 9.89
C GLY A 494 8.00 15.91 11.41
N GLN A 495 8.09 14.76 12.09
CA GLN A 495 8.10 14.69 13.57
C GLN A 495 9.25 13.87 14.16
N GLY A 496 10.23 13.50 13.35
CA GLY A 496 11.49 12.91 13.79
C GLY A 496 11.54 11.40 13.65
N VAL A 497 12.60 10.83 14.23
CA VAL A 497 12.94 9.40 14.15
C VAL A 497 13.13 8.86 15.57
N THR A 498 12.63 7.66 15.83
CA THR A 498 12.81 7.00 17.12
C THR A 498 13.00 5.50 16.93
N THR A 499 13.98 4.96 17.64
CA THR A 499 14.11 3.54 17.97
C THR A 499 14.23 3.42 19.49
N THR A 500 14.00 2.22 20.04
CA THR A 500 13.83 2.01 21.49
C THR A 500 14.95 1.20 22.12
N PHE A 501 15.21 -0.01 21.60
CA PHE A 501 16.22 -0.93 22.10
C PHE A 501 16.84 -1.67 20.93
N GLY A 502 18.11 -2.06 21.04
CA GLY A 502 18.83 -2.86 20.04
C GLY A 502 19.96 -2.05 19.42
N VAL A 503 20.69 -2.63 18.46
CA VAL A 503 21.84 -1.93 17.86
C VAL A 503 21.38 -1.28 16.56
N ASP A 504 21.22 0.04 16.58
CA ASP A 504 20.62 0.78 15.50
C ASP A 504 21.65 1.50 14.62
N THR A 505 21.36 1.57 13.32
CA THR A 505 22.20 2.25 12.34
C THR A 505 21.43 3.32 11.58
N LEU A 506 21.96 4.54 11.50
CA LEU A 506 21.39 5.64 10.75
C LEU A 506 22.40 6.25 9.77
N ILE A 507 22.10 6.22 8.48
CA ILE A 507 22.84 6.97 7.45
C ILE A 507 21.95 8.11 6.95
N TRP A 508 22.37 9.35 7.21
CA TRP A 508 21.67 10.55 6.75
C TRP A 508 22.54 11.34 5.77
N SER A 509 22.14 11.35 4.50
CA SER A 509 22.91 11.91 3.38
C SER A 509 22.13 12.86 2.47
N GLY A 510 20.84 13.07 2.75
CA GLY A 510 20.00 14.06 2.07
C GLY A 510 18.63 14.19 2.76
N GLY A 511 17.78 15.06 2.24
CA GLY A 511 16.46 15.33 2.83
C GLY A 511 16.51 16.06 4.17
N THR A 512 15.37 16.11 4.87
CA THR A 512 15.23 16.80 6.16
C THR A 512 14.52 15.94 7.20
N ILE A 513 15.00 15.98 8.44
CA ILE A 513 14.33 15.39 9.60
C ILE A 513 13.96 16.51 10.56
N ALA A 514 12.66 16.83 10.66
CA ALA A 514 12.14 17.79 11.62
C ALA A 514 11.81 17.10 12.93
N GLY A 515 12.12 17.73 14.07
CA GLY A 515 11.89 17.14 15.40
C GLY A 515 13.07 16.30 15.92
N PRO A 516 12.84 15.47 16.96
CA PRO A 516 13.90 14.72 17.62
C PRO A 516 14.28 13.45 16.85
N VAL A 517 15.58 13.14 16.84
CA VAL A 517 16.14 11.84 16.48
C VAL A 517 16.65 11.18 17.75
N SER A 518 16.23 9.93 18.01
CA SER A 518 16.65 9.13 19.17
C SER A 518 16.90 7.70 18.73
N LEU A 519 18.09 7.16 19.02
CA LEU A 519 18.45 5.77 18.72
C LEU A 519 18.23 4.80 19.90
N GLY A 520 17.86 5.31 21.07
CA GLY A 520 17.39 4.46 22.16
C GLY A 520 18.53 3.77 22.91
N ALA A 521 18.31 2.56 23.42
CA ALA A 521 19.32 1.83 24.17
C ALA A 521 19.99 0.78 23.29
N GLY A 522 21.31 0.86 23.16
CA GLY A 522 22.03 0.10 22.14
C GLY A 522 23.46 0.58 22.01
N ASN A 523 24.27 -0.12 21.21
CA ASN A 523 25.54 0.45 20.76
C ASN A 523 25.34 0.97 19.35
N ASP A 524 24.84 2.20 19.23
CA ASP A 524 24.27 2.71 18.01
C ASP A 524 25.30 3.43 17.15
N SER A 525 25.01 3.53 15.85
CA SER A 525 25.88 4.22 14.90
C SER A 525 25.12 5.13 13.96
N ALA A 526 25.51 6.41 13.94
CA ALA A 526 24.99 7.39 13.01
C ALA A 526 26.09 7.97 12.14
N VAL A 527 25.80 8.11 10.84
CA VAL A 527 26.64 8.82 9.88
C VAL A 527 25.82 9.91 9.22
N ILE A 528 26.19 11.16 9.46
CA ILE A 528 25.68 12.33 8.76
C ILE A 528 26.70 12.69 7.68
N ARG A 529 26.27 12.75 6.41
CA ARG A 529 27.20 12.96 5.29
C ARG A 529 26.69 13.99 4.28
N ASN A 530 27.56 14.88 3.82
CA ASN A 530 27.25 15.87 2.77
C ASN A 530 26.09 16.83 3.11
N LEU A 531 25.84 17.07 4.39
CA LEU A 531 24.74 17.93 4.87
C LEU A 531 25.25 19.29 5.38
N ASN A 532 24.35 20.25 5.46
CA ASN A 532 24.64 21.58 6.01
C ASN A 532 23.56 22.04 7.00
N ASP A 533 23.77 23.20 7.62
CA ASP A 533 22.83 23.75 8.60
C ASP A 533 21.41 23.92 8.09
N ALA A 534 21.20 24.23 6.80
CA ALA A 534 19.85 24.36 6.26
C ALA A 534 19.08 23.03 6.32
N THR A 535 19.75 21.90 6.05
CA THR A 535 19.15 20.57 6.16
C THR A 535 18.99 20.09 7.60
N LEU A 536 19.88 20.51 8.50
CA LEU A 536 19.90 20.09 9.90
C LEU A 536 19.03 20.98 10.82
N ALA A 537 18.66 22.18 10.39
CA ALA A 537 18.04 23.20 11.24
C ALA A 537 16.71 22.77 11.88
N ALA A 538 15.96 21.89 11.23
CA ALA A 538 14.68 21.42 11.74
C ALA A 538 14.81 20.34 12.82
N THR A 539 15.99 19.73 12.97
CA THR A 539 16.24 18.68 13.97
C THR A 539 16.45 19.31 15.34
N THR A 540 15.59 18.95 16.30
CA THR A 540 15.59 19.57 17.63
C THR A 540 16.54 18.90 18.62
N SER A 541 16.75 17.60 18.46
CA SER A 541 17.71 16.78 19.22
C SER A 541 18.20 15.62 18.35
N PHE A 542 19.42 15.16 18.60
CA PHE A 542 20.03 14.02 17.92
C PHE A 542 20.76 13.18 18.96
N ASP A 543 20.04 12.21 19.48
CA ASP A 543 20.36 11.48 20.69
C ASP A 543 20.81 10.05 20.37
N GLY A 544 22.04 9.69 20.74
CA GLY A 544 22.54 8.30 20.67
C GLY A 544 21.85 7.39 21.70
N GLY A 545 21.42 7.97 22.82
CA GLY A 545 20.66 7.30 23.85
C GLY A 545 21.53 6.70 24.95
N ALA A 546 21.40 5.41 25.23
CA ALA A 546 22.13 4.79 26.33
C ALA A 546 23.04 3.67 25.84
N SER A 547 24.22 3.56 26.45
CA SER A 547 25.31 2.62 26.17
C SER A 547 26.44 3.26 25.35
N SER A 548 27.02 2.59 24.34
CA SER A 548 28.24 3.08 23.68
C SER A 548 27.99 3.37 22.21
N ASP A 549 27.80 4.64 21.92
CA ASP A 549 27.31 5.13 20.64
C ASP A 549 28.38 5.88 19.83
N SER A 550 28.20 5.87 18.51
CA SER A 550 29.14 6.49 17.56
C SER A 550 28.45 7.41 16.56
N LEU A 551 28.88 8.67 16.48
CA LEU A 551 28.42 9.65 15.51
C LEU A 551 29.57 10.09 14.61
N THR A 552 29.40 9.94 13.30
CA THR A 552 30.34 10.46 12.29
C THR A 552 29.70 11.58 11.49
N PHE A 553 30.35 12.74 11.49
CA PHE A 553 30.14 13.81 10.54
C PHE A 553 31.15 13.67 9.40
N ASP A 554 30.66 13.50 8.18
CA ASP A 554 31.48 13.30 6.98
C ASP A 554 31.14 14.35 5.92
N ASN A 555 32.00 15.35 5.71
CA ASN A 555 31.71 16.52 4.88
C ASN A 555 30.41 17.24 5.30
N VAL A 556 30.28 17.56 6.58
CA VAL A 556 29.09 18.22 7.15
C VAL A 556 29.40 19.62 7.64
N GLN A 557 28.47 20.56 7.44
CA GLN A 557 28.46 21.85 8.15
C GLN A 557 27.38 21.82 9.22
N ALA A 558 27.76 21.80 10.50
CA ALA A 558 26.83 21.72 11.61
C ALA A 558 27.12 22.80 12.67
N SER A 559 26.12 23.62 12.94
CA SER A 559 26.05 24.54 14.07
C SER A 559 25.26 23.91 15.23
N GLY A 560 25.16 24.59 16.38
CA GLY A 560 24.22 24.24 17.46
C GLY A 560 24.47 22.86 18.07
N LEU A 561 25.73 22.54 18.37
CA LEU A 561 26.16 21.18 18.67
C LEU A 561 25.59 20.57 19.96
N ALA A 562 25.07 21.40 20.87
CA ALA A 562 24.41 20.92 22.08
C ALA A 562 23.18 20.04 21.82
N ARG A 563 22.66 20.00 20.58
CA ARG A 563 21.58 19.08 20.21
C ARG A 563 22.06 17.63 19.99
N PHE A 564 23.36 17.42 19.74
CA PHE A 564 23.95 16.09 19.61
C PHE A 564 24.36 15.63 21.00
N SER A 565 23.61 14.70 21.57
CA SER A 565 23.74 14.26 22.96
C SER A 565 23.92 12.75 23.06
N ASN A 566 24.52 12.31 24.16
CA ASN A 566 24.74 10.90 24.47
C ASN A 566 25.51 10.17 23.36
N TRP A 567 26.68 10.72 23.02
CA TRP A 567 27.61 10.10 22.07
C TRP A 567 28.96 9.88 22.76
N GLU A 568 29.41 8.63 22.82
CA GLU A 568 30.71 8.25 23.39
C GLU A 568 31.84 8.52 22.41
N THR A 569 31.57 8.38 21.11
CA THR A 569 32.54 8.68 20.06
C THR A 569 31.92 9.57 19.00
N VAL A 570 32.40 10.81 18.89
CA VAL A 570 32.08 11.71 17.78
C VAL A 570 33.31 11.84 16.89
N SER A 571 33.15 11.67 15.58
CA SER A 571 34.21 11.84 14.59
C SER A 571 33.81 12.84 13.52
N ALA A 572 34.70 13.78 13.20
CA ALA A 572 34.52 14.76 12.14
C ALA A 572 35.59 14.53 11.06
N SER A 573 35.14 14.23 9.85
CA SER A 573 35.98 13.88 8.71
C SER A 573 35.60 14.63 7.42
N ASN A 574 36.52 14.61 6.45
CA ASN A 574 36.31 15.07 5.07
C ASN A 574 35.78 16.51 4.96
N ASN A 575 36.53 17.50 5.46
CA ASN A 575 36.18 18.93 5.47
C ASN A 575 34.94 19.27 6.32
N THR A 576 34.64 18.47 7.35
CA THR A 576 33.56 18.78 8.28
C THR A 576 33.85 20.08 9.03
N GLN A 577 32.81 20.90 9.22
CA GLN A 577 32.83 22.16 9.94
C GLN A 577 31.85 22.09 11.10
N LEU A 578 32.38 22.10 12.32
CA LEU A 578 31.63 22.05 13.57
C LEU A 578 31.62 23.45 14.21
N THR A 579 30.50 24.15 14.13
CA THR A 579 30.34 25.50 14.69
C THR A 579 29.71 25.44 16.07
N PHE A 580 30.51 25.78 17.08
CA PHE A 580 30.08 25.78 18.47
C PHE A 580 29.25 27.03 18.79
N ASP A 581 28.30 26.86 19.72
CA ASP A 581 27.61 27.95 20.39
C ASP A 581 28.02 27.99 21.87
N ALA A 582 27.39 28.87 22.66
CA ALA A 582 27.68 29.00 24.09
C ALA A 582 27.28 27.77 24.93
N LYS A 583 26.52 26.81 24.39
CA LYS A 583 26.09 25.60 25.11
C LYS A 583 27.12 24.47 25.00
N GLY A 584 28.00 24.52 24.00
CA GLY A 584 29.08 23.55 23.84
C GLY A 584 28.62 22.17 23.35
N LEU A 585 29.43 21.15 23.63
CA LEU A 585 29.18 19.75 23.26
C LEU A 585 29.38 18.83 24.48
N THR A 586 28.33 18.13 24.87
CA THR A 586 28.40 17.13 25.93
C THR A 586 28.64 15.75 25.31
N LEU A 587 29.64 15.02 25.80
CA LEU A 587 29.99 13.67 25.35
C LEU A 587 29.76 12.64 26.45
N GLY A 588 29.33 11.46 26.02
CA GLY A 588 28.86 10.38 26.90
C GLY A 588 27.43 10.58 27.40
N ASP A 589 26.97 9.62 28.18
CA ASP A 589 25.65 9.58 28.81
C ASP A 589 25.75 9.35 30.34
N ALA A 590 24.65 8.96 30.99
CA ALA A 590 24.66 8.62 32.42
C ALA A 590 25.35 7.27 32.75
N ALA A 591 25.50 6.37 31.79
CA ALA A 591 26.10 5.04 31.95
C ALA A 591 27.62 5.06 31.71
N THR A 592 28.09 5.70 30.64
CA THR A 592 29.50 5.80 30.21
C THR A 592 30.18 7.02 30.85
N GLY A 593 29.43 8.11 31.05
CA GLY A 593 29.85 9.31 31.74
C GLY A 593 30.76 10.26 30.97
N THR A 594 31.33 9.87 29.83
CA THR A 594 32.25 10.69 29.03
C THR A 594 32.39 10.14 27.61
N GLY A 595 33.10 10.86 26.74
CA GLY A 595 33.40 10.41 25.39
C GLY A 595 34.60 11.11 24.74
N ALA A 596 34.78 10.85 23.45
CA ALA A 596 35.86 11.37 22.63
C ALA A 596 35.32 12.11 21.39
N LEU A 597 35.99 13.21 21.03
CA LEU A 597 35.84 13.89 19.74
C LEU A 597 37.14 13.71 18.93
N ASN A 598 37.03 13.12 17.75
CA ASN A 598 38.12 12.95 16.79
C ASN A 598 37.94 13.94 15.64
N LEU A 599 38.92 14.80 15.40
CA LEU A 599 38.93 15.75 14.28
C LEU A 599 40.03 15.36 13.29
N ASP A 600 39.66 15.05 12.05
CA ASP A 600 40.64 14.75 10.99
C ASP A 600 41.39 16.01 10.52
N ALA A 601 42.45 15.81 9.72
CA ALA A 601 43.31 16.89 9.26
C ALA A 601 42.65 17.95 8.36
N THR A 602 41.46 17.66 7.83
CA THR A 602 40.73 18.53 6.90
C THR A 602 39.59 19.28 7.57
N SER A 603 39.18 18.84 8.76
CA SER A 603 38.01 19.32 9.45
C SER A 603 38.33 20.48 10.40
N THR A 604 37.34 21.32 10.68
CA THR A 604 37.49 22.55 11.46
C THR A 604 36.43 22.65 12.55
N ILE A 605 36.86 23.01 13.75
CA ILE A 605 36.00 23.49 14.84
C ILE A 605 36.01 25.02 14.81
N PHE A 606 34.85 25.64 14.75
CA PHE A 606 34.66 27.08 14.85
C PHE A 606 34.12 27.46 16.22
N ALA A 607 34.83 28.31 16.95
CA ALA A 607 34.46 28.72 18.31
C ALA A 607 34.82 30.19 18.63
N GLY A 608 34.96 31.03 17.59
CA GLY A 608 35.20 32.47 17.72
C GLY A 608 33.93 33.30 17.86
N GLY A 609 34.03 34.46 18.51
CA GLY A 609 32.95 35.45 18.65
C GLY A 609 31.83 35.06 19.62
N ILE A 610 32.01 33.97 20.38
CA ILE A 610 31.01 33.43 21.32
C ILE A 610 31.43 33.57 22.79
N GLY A 611 32.63 34.11 23.05
CA GLY A 611 33.17 34.35 24.38
C GLY A 611 33.74 33.09 25.01
N ARG A 612 32.89 32.15 25.44
CA ARG A 612 33.36 30.90 26.05
C ARG A 612 32.45 29.74 25.70
N THR A 613 33.04 28.65 25.24
CA THR A 613 32.35 27.38 24.98
C THR A 613 33.21 26.20 25.46
N SER A 614 32.63 25.01 25.50
CA SER A 614 33.33 23.81 25.98
C SER A 614 32.96 22.54 25.23
N ILE A 615 33.86 21.57 25.34
CA ILE A 615 33.54 20.14 25.27
C ILE A 615 33.64 19.58 26.69
N GLN A 616 32.60 18.86 27.11
CA GLN A 616 32.42 18.42 28.48
C GLN A 616 31.91 16.98 28.56
N PRO A 617 32.25 16.26 29.64
CA PRO A 617 31.65 14.95 29.89
C PRO A 617 30.21 15.10 30.37
N ALA A 618 29.38 14.08 30.15
CA ALA A 618 28.05 14.00 30.75
C ALA A 618 28.09 13.95 32.29
N ILE A 619 29.10 13.30 32.86
CA ILE A 619 29.30 13.25 34.32
C ILE A 619 30.46 14.16 34.72
N ALA A 620 30.16 15.15 35.56
CA ALA A 620 31.17 16.07 36.11
C ALA A 620 32.32 15.32 36.81
N GLY A 621 33.56 15.76 36.58
CA GLY A 621 34.77 15.13 37.12
C GLY A 621 35.33 13.99 36.26
N ARG A 622 34.61 13.55 35.21
CA ARG A 622 35.21 12.73 34.14
C ARG A 622 36.01 13.60 33.18
N LEU A 623 36.73 12.97 32.27
CA LEU A 623 37.58 13.62 31.28
C LEU A 623 37.12 13.20 29.89
N VAL A 624 36.81 14.18 29.03
CA VAL A 624 36.67 13.92 27.59
C VAL A 624 38.04 13.70 26.95
N ALA A 625 38.07 13.16 25.73
CA ALA A 625 39.26 13.15 24.88
C ALA A 625 39.00 13.94 23.61
N LEU A 626 39.76 15.03 23.38
CA LEU A 626 39.78 15.73 22.10
C LEU A 626 41.06 15.36 21.34
N ASN A 627 40.93 14.59 20.27
CA ASN A 627 42.02 14.23 19.37
C ASN A 627 41.96 15.14 18.14
N ASN A 628 42.90 16.08 18.02
CA ASN A 628 42.86 17.14 17.02
C ASN A 628 43.97 16.98 15.98
N ALA A 629 43.66 16.46 14.79
CA ALA A 629 44.51 16.57 13.60
C ALA A 629 44.15 17.79 12.72
N GLY A 630 42.95 18.34 12.91
CA GLY A 630 42.40 19.45 12.11
C GLY A 630 42.70 20.84 12.66
N THR A 631 41.76 21.77 12.46
CA THR A 631 41.89 23.16 12.93
C THR A 631 40.84 23.49 13.99
N ILE A 632 41.27 24.07 15.11
CA ILE A 632 40.41 24.80 16.04
C ILE A 632 40.57 26.29 15.70
N ASP A 633 39.52 26.93 15.22
CA ASP A 633 39.51 28.32 14.80
C ASP A 633 38.68 29.19 15.75
N LEU A 634 39.35 30.07 16.49
CA LEU A 634 38.72 31.08 17.35
C LEU A 634 38.60 32.44 16.65
N THR A 635 39.06 32.55 15.41
CA THR A 635 39.13 33.81 14.65
C THR A 635 37.92 34.06 13.76
N ASN A 636 36.99 33.09 13.69
CA ASN A 636 35.84 33.11 12.77
C ASN A 636 34.68 34.02 13.22
N GLY A 637 34.82 34.71 14.36
CA GLY A 637 33.75 35.49 15.00
C GLY A 637 33.99 37.01 15.06
N GLY A 638 34.76 37.57 14.13
CA GLY A 638 35.05 39.01 14.05
C GLY A 638 36.48 39.35 14.47
N SER A 639 36.66 40.33 15.35
CA SER A 639 37.96 40.77 15.89
C SER A 639 38.01 40.67 17.42
N SER A 640 37.36 39.64 17.95
CA SER A 640 37.37 39.32 19.38
C SER A 640 38.79 38.89 19.78
N THR A 641 39.19 39.13 21.02
CA THR A 641 40.49 38.67 21.55
C THR A 641 40.29 38.14 22.97
N SER A 642 39.17 37.45 23.17
CA SER A 642 38.71 37.00 24.48
C SER A 642 38.05 35.63 24.43
N ASP A 643 37.99 35.01 23.24
CA ASP A 643 37.34 33.72 23.05
C ASP A 643 38.12 32.62 23.76
N ALA A 644 37.39 31.75 24.45
CA ALA A 644 37.95 30.64 25.20
C ALA A 644 37.25 29.34 24.82
N PHE A 645 37.98 28.45 24.15
CA PHE A 645 37.54 27.09 23.87
C PHE A 645 38.06 26.15 24.95
N VAL A 646 37.16 25.50 25.70
CA VAL A 646 37.51 24.74 26.89
C VAL A 646 37.36 23.24 26.64
N VAL A 647 38.42 22.49 26.90
CA VAL A 647 38.40 21.02 26.91
C VAL A 647 38.40 20.57 28.36
N ASN A 648 37.25 20.09 28.85
CA ASN A 648 37.14 19.52 30.20
C ASN A 648 37.64 18.06 30.19
N GLY A 649 38.92 17.87 29.86
CA GLY A 649 39.50 16.56 29.63
C GLY A 649 40.90 16.61 29.03
N ASN A 650 41.28 15.53 28.36
CA ASN A 650 42.54 15.40 27.65
C ASN A 650 42.45 16.06 26.26
N TYR A 651 43.48 16.79 25.90
CA TYR A 651 43.68 17.35 24.56
C TYR A 651 44.95 16.75 23.95
N THR A 652 44.80 16.06 22.82
CA THR A 652 45.91 15.48 22.07
C THR A 652 45.96 16.08 20.68
N GLY A 653 46.99 16.87 20.40
CA GLY A 653 47.27 17.35 19.05
C GLY A 653 47.94 16.27 18.20
N ASN A 654 47.46 16.07 16.97
CA ASN A 654 48.04 15.14 15.99
C ASN A 654 48.42 15.94 14.73
N ASP A 655 49.39 16.85 14.88
CA ASP A 655 49.74 17.88 13.89
C ASP A 655 48.61 18.87 13.57
N GLY A 656 47.70 19.06 14.53
CA GLY A 656 46.59 20.00 14.43
C GLY A 656 47.00 21.47 14.50
N ARG A 657 46.02 22.35 14.29
CA ARG A 657 46.17 23.80 14.33
C ARG A 657 45.23 24.45 15.33
N LEU A 658 45.71 25.49 16.00
CA LEU A 658 44.91 26.41 16.82
C LEU A 658 45.06 27.82 16.24
N LEU A 659 43.97 28.46 15.84
CA LEU A 659 43.95 29.85 15.39
C LEU A 659 43.37 30.76 16.47
N VAL A 660 44.13 31.79 16.83
CA VAL A 660 43.76 32.76 17.87
C VAL A 660 43.93 34.18 17.38
N GLN A 661 43.05 35.07 17.81
CA GLN A 661 43.22 36.50 17.70
C GLN A 661 43.84 37.04 19.00
N SER A 662 44.82 37.91 18.88
CA SER A 662 45.57 38.44 20.01
C SER A 662 45.93 39.90 19.80
N VAL A 663 45.86 40.70 20.85
CA VAL A 663 46.44 42.04 20.86
C VAL A 663 47.92 41.90 21.19
N LEU A 664 48.80 42.00 20.19
CA LEU A 664 50.24 41.89 20.43
C LEU A 664 50.78 43.15 21.11
N GLY A 665 50.93 43.05 22.43
CA GLY A 665 51.36 44.13 23.32
C GLY A 665 52.24 43.63 24.47
N ALA A 666 52.11 44.26 25.64
CA ALA A 666 52.82 43.86 26.86
C ALA A 666 52.15 42.65 27.55
N ASP A 667 52.60 42.31 28.76
CA ASP A 667 52.03 41.22 29.57
C ASP A 667 50.51 41.36 29.77
N GLY A 668 49.80 40.22 29.75
CA GLY A 668 48.36 40.20 30.00
C GLY A 668 47.50 40.84 28.92
N ALA A 669 48.06 41.17 27.75
CA ALA A 669 47.27 41.66 26.63
C ALA A 669 46.15 40.66 26.26
N PRO A 670 44.96 41.13 25.83
CA PRO A 670 43.86 40.25 25.47
C PRO A 670 44.22 39.28 24.34
N SER A 671 43.85 38.01 24.51
CA SER A 671 44.02 36.97 23.51
C SER A 671 42.93 35.92 23.65
N ASP A 672 42.53 35.36 22.51
CA ASP A 672 41.81 34.09 22.51
C ASP A 672 42.73 33.00 23.02
N ARG A 673 42.14 31.94 23.58
CA ARG A 673 42.89 30.84 24.18
C ARG A 673 42.18 29.50 24.13
N LEU A 674 42.98 28.44 24.01
CA LEU A 674 42.57 27.09 24.35
C LEU A 674 42.72 26.88 25.86
N VAL A 675 41.69 26.35 26.52
CA VAL A 675 41.72 26.03 27.95
C VAL A 675 41.62 24.52 28.13
N ILE A 676 42.59 23.91 28.80
CA ILE A 676 42.57 22.49 29.18
C ILE A 676 42.27 22.43 30.68
N ALA A 677 41.21 21.72 31.06
CA ALA A 677 40.77 21.62 32.44
C ALA A 677 40.81 20.17 32.93
N GLN A 678 41.46 19.93 34.08
CA GLN A 678 41.58 18.63 34.78
C GLN A 678 42.36 17.52 34.04
N GLY A 679 42.55 17.59 32.72
CA GLY A 679 43.26 16.57 31.94
C GLY A 679 44.70 16.95 31.53
N ALA A 680 45.20 16.27 30.50
CA ALA A 680 46.54 16.50 29.96
C ALA A 680 46.51 17.07 28.53
N GLY A 681 47.37 18.04 28.24
CA GLY A 681 47.66 18.56 26.91
C GLY A 681 48.94 17.96 26.33
N ALA A 682 48.81 17.13 25.29
CA ALA A 682 49.92 16.39 24.69
C ALA A 682 49.90 16.43 23.15
N GLY A 683 50.89 15.76 22.53
CA GLY A 683 51.01 15.65 21.07
C GLY A 683 51.68 16.85 20.42
N THR A 684 51.20 17.27 19.25
CA THR A 684 51.71 18.42 18.48
C THR A 684 50.56 19.30 17.98
N THR A 685 50.65 20.61 18.23
CA THR A 685 49.70 21.61 17.69
C THR A 685 50.43 22.89 17.30
N SER A 686 50.16 23.40 16.11
CA SER A 686 50.68 24.69 15.64
C SER A 686 49.71 25.83 15.98
N ILE A 687 50.21 26.89 16.60
CA ILE A 687 49.42 28.08 16.97
C ILE A 687 49.63 29.16 15.92
N GLY A 688 48.56 29.52 15.21
CA GLY A 688 48.50 30.67 14.31
C GLY A 688 47.89 31.86 15.03
N VAL A 689 48.68 32.93 15.19
CA VAL A 689 48.24 34.17 15.84
C VAL A 689 47.91 35.23 14.81
N THR A 690 46.73 35.84 14.93
CA THR A 690 46.30 37.02 14.18
C THR A 690 46.35 38.23 15.10
N ASN A 691 47.18 39.22 14.76
CA ASN A 691 47.26 40.46 15.53
C ASN A 691 46.02 41.32 15.31
N VAL A 692 45.32 41.69 16.39
CA VAL A 692 44.17 42.60 16.36
C VAL A 692 44.54 43.89 17.08
N GLY A 693 44.92 44.91 16.31
CA GLY A 693 45.20 46.25 16.85
C GLY A 693 46.42 46.38 17.77
N GLY A 694 47.20 45.30 17.98
CA GLY A 694 48.44 45.35 18.74
C GLY A 694 49.52 46.14 18.00
N ILE A 695 50.27 46.97 18.74
CA ILE A 695 51.38 47.78 18.23
C ILE A 695 52.76 47.25 18.65
N GLY A 696 52.79 46.11 19.33
CA GLY A 696 53.97 45.56 19.97
C GLY A 696 54.20 46.14 21.37
N GLY A 697 54.78 45.34 22.27
CA GLY A 697 55.13 45.74 23.63
C GLY A 697 56.08 44.74 24.28
N LEU A 698 56.90 45.22 25.21
CA LEU A 698 57.81 44.36 25.97
C LEU A 698 57.02 43.56 27.02
N THR A 699 57.19 42.24 27.03
CA THR A 699 56.70 41.36 28.10
C THR A 699 57.79 41.16 29.14
N VAL A 700 57.53 41.49 30.41
CA VAL A 700 58.50 41.39 31.51
C VAL A 700 58.08 40.38 32.58
N ASN A 701 56.84 39.87 32.50
CA ASN A 701 56.27 38.86 33.41
C ASN A 701 55.88 37.59 32.62
N ASP A 702 54.68 37.05 32.87
CA ASP A 702 54.20 35.80 32.27
C ASP A 702 54.10 35.88 30.74
N GLY A 703 53.69 37.02 30.18
CA GLY A 703 53.42 37.23 28.75
C GLY A 703 51.93 37.25 28.41
N ILE A 704 51.59 36.99 27.14
CA ILE A 704 50.22 36.97 26.62
C ILE A 704 49.72 35.52 26.57
N LEU A 705 48.68 35.18 27.34
CA LEU A 705 48.20 33.81 27.52
C LEU A 705 47.44 33.30 26.28
N VAL A 706 47.89 32.19 25.69
CA VAL A 706 47.27 31.58 24.49
C VAL A 706 46.82 30.13 24.71
N VAL A 707 47.41 29.42 25.69
CA VAL A 707 46.89 28.14 26.19
C VAL A 707 46.91 28.16 27.70
N GLN A 708 45.79 27.79 28.31
CA GLN A 708 45.62 27.81 29.77
C GLN A 708 45.35 26.40 30.30
N ALA A 709 46.17 25.95 31.24
CA ALA A 709 45.89 24.77 32.05
C ALA A 709 45.15 25.20 33.33
N THR A 710 44.06 24.50 33.68
CA THR A 710 43.24 24.82 34.86
C THR A 710 42.86 23.55 35.62
N ASN A 711 42.49 23.70 36.90
CA ASN A 711 41.99 22.61 37.75
C ASN A 711 42.93 21.39 37.79
N GLY A 712 44.25 21.63 37.90
CA GLY A 712 45.26 20.57 37.95
C GLY A 712 45.63 19.97 36.60
N ALA A 713 45.18 20.54 35.48
CA ALA A 713 45.61 20.12 34.16
C ALA A 713 47.13 20.30 33.95
N THR A 714 47.73 19.45 33.13
CA THR A 714 49.16 19.52 32.77
C THR A 714 49.35 19.66 31.26
N THR A 715 50.48 20.20 30.82
CA THR A 715 50.84 20.20 29.38
C THR A 715 52.26 19.67 29.16
N SER A 716 52.49 18.97 28.05
CA SER A 716 53.82 18.48 27.68
C SER A 716 54.62 19.54 26.92
N ALA A 717 55.96 19.55 27.05
CA ALA A 717 56.81 20.57 26.45
C ALA A 717 56.78 20.64 24.91
N GLY A 718 56.34 19.58 24.23
CA GLY A 718 56.19 19.53 22.77
C GLY A 718 54.78 19.82 22.25
N ALA A 719 53.80 20.02 23.15
CA ALA A 719 52.38 20.10 22.80
C ALA A 719 52.05 21.25 21.83
N PHE A 720 52.75 22.39 21.94
CA PHE A 720 52.44 23.59 21.19
C PHE A 720 53.68 24.25 20.59
N SER A 721 53.54 24.78 19.38
CA SER A 721 54.56 25.56 18.66
C SER A 721 53.92 26.73 17.92
N LEU A 722 54.68 27.77 17.56
CA LEU A 722 54.17 28.81 16.67
C LEU A 722 54.22 28.36 15.22
N ALA A 723 53.12 28.59 14.49
CA ALA A 723 53.05 28.28 13.06
C ALA A 723 53.99 29.15 12.20
N ARG A 724 54.33 30.36 12.68
CA ARG A 724 55.27 31.29 12.05
C ARG A 724 55.85 32.27 13.08
N PRO A 725 57.01 32.89 12.81
CA PRO A 725 57.50 34.01 13.61
C PRO A 725 56.47 35.13 13.70
N LEU A 726 56.43 35.80 14.86
CA LEU A 726 55.45 36.85 15.15
C LEU A 726 56.17 38.15 15.49
N GLU A 727 56.05 39.16 14.63
CA GLU A 727 56.77 40.43 14.76
C GLU A 727 55.81 41.60 14.60
N VAL A 728 55.83 42.53 15.56
CA VAL A 728 55.03 43.76 15.55
C VAL A 728 55.85 44.89 16.16
N GLY A 729 56.00 45.98 15.41
CA GLY A 729 56.85 47.10 15.82
C GLY A 729 58.31 46.65 16.00
N ALA A 730 58.92 47.02 17.13
CA ALA A 730 60.28 46.61 17.48
C ALA A 730 60.36 45.23 18.16
N TYR A 731 59.24 44.52 18.30
CA TYR A 731 59.11 43.35 19.14
C TYR A 731 58.91 42.08 18.32
N ARG A 732 59.67 41.05 18.65
CA ARG A 732 59.48 39.69 18.17
C ARG A 732 58.96 38.81 19.30
N TYR A 733 57.85 38.14 19.08
CA TYR A 733 57.21 37.25 20.05
C TYR A 733 57.59 35.79 19.80
N PHE A 734 57.82 35.08 20.90
CA PHE A 734 58.11 33.65 20.95
C PHE A 734 57.11 32.98 21.90
N LEU A 735 56.87 31.69 21.68
CA LEU A 735 55.99 30.91 22.52
C LEU A 735 56.78 30.19 23.61
N PHE A 736 56.37 30.36 24.87
CA PHE A 736 56.99 29.74 26.03
C PHE A 736 55.96 28.93 26.83
N LYS A 737 56.36 27.73 27.25
CA LYS A 737 55.66 26.98 28.30
C LYS A 737 56.06 27.49 29.67
N GLY A 738 55.07 27.70 30.54
CA GLY A 738 55.23 28.12 31.92
C GLY A 738 55.32 29.63 32.08
N GLY A 739 54.59 30.18 33.05
CA GLY A 739 54.74 31.57 33.49
C GLY A 739 55.91 31.75 34.48
N VAL A 740 56.15 33.00 34.87
CA VAL A 740 57.00 33.42 35.98
C VAL A 740 56.23 33.33 37.31
N SER A 741 54.91 33.48 37.27
CA SER A 741 54.01 33.37 38.43
C SER A 741 53.81 31.91 38.88
N ASP A 742 53.71 31.68 40.19
CA ASP A 742 53.42 30.35 40.74
C ASP A 742 52.11 29.75 40.22
N GLY A 743 52.08 28.44 39.99
CA GLY A 743 50.90 27.73 39.50
C GLY A 743 50.62 27.85 38.00
N THR A 744 51.51 28.49 37.23
CA THR A 744 51.34 28.71 35.78
C THR A 744 52.25 27.84 34.91
N ALA A 745 52.95 26.86 35.49
CA ALA A 745 53.96 26.04 34.83
C ALA A 745 53.46 25.27 33.58
N ASP A 746 52.15 25.04 33.49
CA ASP A 746 51.48 24.33 32.39
C ASP A 746 50.73 25.23 31.41
N ASN A 747 50.76 26.55 31.61
CA ASN A 747 50.23 27.54 30.67
C ASN A 747 51.23 27.83 29.55
N TRP A 748 50.76 28.41 28.45
CA TRP A 748 51.59 28.84 27.34
C TRP A 748 51.35 30.31 27.01
N TYR A 749 52.46 31.05 26.87
CA TYR A 749 52.46 32.50 26.72
C TYR A 749 53.28 32.94 25.51
N LEU A 750 52.84 34.01 24.84
CA LEU A 750 53.68 34.78 23.92
C LEU A 750 54.51 35.78 24.74
N ARG A 751 55.84 35.74 24.59
CA ARG A 751 56.77 36.72 25.17
C ARG A 751 57.59 37.38 24.10
N SER A 752 57.75 38.69 24.21
CA SER A 752 58.53 39.48 23.27
C SER A 752 59.99 39.62 23.68
N SER A 753 60.85 39.78 22.68
CA SER A 753 62.18 40.36 22.82
C SER A 753 62.36 41.45 21.77
N VAL A 754 63.30 42.37 22.05
CA VAL A 754 63.76 43.36 21.08
C VAL A 754 65.05 42.83 20.46
N PRO A 755 65.17 42.76 19.12
CA PRO A 755 66.43 42.40 18.49
C PRO A 755 67.54 43.36 18.95
N PRO A 756 68.75 42.86 19.26
CA PRO A 756 69.86 43.75 19.64
C PRO A 756 70.16 44.73 18.50
N ALA A 757 70.42 45.99 18.85
CA ALA A 757 70.74 47.03 17.88
C ALA A 757 71.95 46.59 17.01
N PRO A 758 71.95 46.84 15.69
CA PRO A 758 73.10 46.52 14.84
C PRO A 758 74.37 47.16 15.43
N ALA A 759 75.43 46.37 15.55
CA ALA A 759 76.70 46.89 16.04
C ALA A 759 77.15 48.06 15.15
N VAL A 760 77.41 49.22 15.77
CA VAL A 760 77.98 50.38 15.07
C VAL A 760 79.30 49.94 14.45
N PRO A 761 79.59 50.21 13.16
CA PRO A 761 80.88 49.86 12.58
C PRO A 761 81.99 50.50 13.40
N VAL A 762 82.89 49.68 13.96
CA VAL A 762 84.10 50.18 14.62
C VAL A 762 84.89 50.97 13.56
N PRO A 763 85.32 52.23 13.83
CA PRO A 763 86.14 52.98 12.90
C PRO A 763 87.37 52.16 12.51
N VAL A 764 87.65 52.07 11.21
CA VAL A 764 88.89 51.46 10.69
C VAL A 764 90.08 52.11 11.41
N PRO A 765 90.99 51.34 12.03
CA PRO A 765 92.19 51.91 12.66
C PRO A 765 92.99 52.68 11.61
N VAL A 766 93.33 53.93 11.92
CA VAL A 766 94.32 54.71 11.16
C VAL A 766 95.61 53.88 11.08
N PRO A 767 96.26 53.72 9.90
CA PRO A 767 97.50 52.96 9.81
C PRO A 767 98.56 53.53 10.75
N VAL A 768 99.10 52.66 11.62
CA VAL A 768 100.29 52.95 12.42
C VAL A 768 101.45 53.24 11.46
N PRO A 769 102.23 54.33 11.64
CA PRO A 769 103.40 54.60 10.83
C PRO A 769 104.40 53.43 10.96
N THR A 770 104.91 52.99 9.82
CA THR A 770 105.88 51.89 9.70
C THR A 770 107.11 52.17 10.58
N PRO A 771 107.54 51.25 11.45
CA PRO A 771 108.78 51.42 12.20
C PRO A 771 109.97 51.42 11.23
N THR A 772 110.80 52.45 11.29
CA THR A 772 112.09 52.53 10.62
C THR A 772 112.94 51.30 10.98
N PRO A 773 113.53 50.59 10.00
CA PRO A 773 114.29 49.36 10.27
C PRO A 773 115.56 49.66 11.06
N THR A 774 115.81 48.87 12.11
CA THR A 774 117.09 48.82 12.82
C THR A 774 118.16 48.21 11.90
N PRO A 775 119.28 48.90 11.60
CA PRO A 775 120.36 48.34 10.78
C PRO A 775 121.17 47.27 11.52
N THR A 776 121.61 46.26 10.76
CA THR A 776 122.57 45.21 11.15
C THR A 776 123.98 45.81 11.37
N PRO A 777 124.83 45.28 12.29
CA PRO A 777 126.18 45.83 12.53
C PRO A 777 127.19 45.59 11.38
N ALA A 778 128.15 46.53 11.28
CA ALA A 778 129.19 46.77 10.27
C ALA A 778 130.34 45.74 10.17
N PRO A 779 131.22 45.79 9.12
CA PRO A 779 132.56 46.37 9.36
C PRO A 779 133.36 46.97 8.14
N VAL A 780 134.42 47.73 8.45
CA VAL A 780 135.65 48.12 7.68
C VAL A 780 135.64 49.43 6.85
N PRO A 781 136.76 50.21 6.85
CA PRO A 781 137.80 50.40 7.87
C PRO A 781 137.52 51.57 8.82
#